data_AF-A0A225DFL1-F1
#
_entry.id   AF-A0A225DFL1-F1
#
_cell.length_a   1.000
_cell.length_b   1.000
_cell.length_c   1.000
_cell.angle_alpha   90.00
_cell.angle_beta   90.00
_cell.angle_gamma   90.00
#
_symmetry.space_group_name_H-M   'P 1'
#
loop_
_entity.id
_entity.type
_entity.pdbx_description
1 polymer ?
#
loop_
_entity_poly.entity_id
_entity_poly.type
_entity_poly.pdbx_seq_one_letter_code
_entity_poly.pdbx_strand_id
1 'polypeptide(L)'
;MPRFGFPAFIAAMAFLAPPAAAQNVTRADLKPGLLFTTYEVSGKRVAASVARVEPTVALTLAAGEAAHPRSAGGNEFVWTGTINILQAGKYKFDANLAGTLSVRVGDQEVLANSVPGPEAKKIEGKEVQLAAGFQLITATLTRTSPVARVELIWRGPGFRAEPVPYFFFGHLPKQRPNEFKTDVAREHGRFLFEELSCVRCHRPAADDKMAATLVDRTGPNLTEVGKRAFPGWLDAWLADPAKLRPNTVMPKMFADDATGAAERYAVVTYLSSLGGPPVEPRTVPNGLQKSLADGQKLYITTGCAACHGDKLTQPPTKKKKDDDEDDKPVFQPEDLFNSAGTAGPQGFYLLGSLGSKTTAEALAKYLQNPLATNPHGRMPNMTLSGQEAQDLARFLTRQKDEKVAKGLPAEPDLTPTTIAKSVFEALKATPAETAAFAKLKPADQWKDLGKKLLTTKGCVNCHAVEPGGKALPVLTSAPALAKLAQPKAAGGCVAAAPEAGKVPVYKLDAAQKAALVQFLTDGLAGAGSPAPAFQARVAFKRFNCLNCHKRDGEGGFDEALSNQMKALEKAENADDVSPPRLTGAGHKLRTPWFKDVLIHAGRARPWMSLRMPQYGDANVAFIPEAMPKLEGTTPDDVVGKSELTAAKVEAGRTLAGKNGLGCIACHDISGITGGGTRGPDLALTNQRVRYDWYVRWMHQPQRSAPGTRMPQNFIDGKALFTAVYNGDGDAQIDALWTYFSLGQGLPLPSGMEPPKGLVIAVKDRPELLRTFMPDGAGEKAIAVGFPGGTNAVFDAATCRFSYAWSGNFLDASPVWNNRGGAPAKLLGPKFWTAPSAFPWAVTDSRTPPDFAKRATDPAYGHPLPNDEFYGGPRFVHFAGYTLDAAGVPTFRYELTGPDDKTQLAVRERAEPLPVTVASGLSRKFTADVPAGKTTWLLVGTATKDPRVYSTTTGEKTPIDLKAVDPEAPAVGTRLVVPTDGDRATVFELTAAPEGTVWRFVPKTGGGTTVLLRLPEVAAAGRAEVSLSTWGLPRDDEELLKGLKVSGGK
;
A
#
# COMPACT_ATOMS: atom_id res chain seq x y z
N MET A 1 -26.37 -55.79 12.53
CA MET A 1 -25.05 -56.43 12.73
C MET A 1 -24.35 -56.52 11.37
N PRO A 2 -23.31 -55.73 11.09
CA PRO A 2 -22.68 -55.70 9.78
C PRO A 2 -21.43 -56.58 9.69
N ARG A 3 -21.19 -57.07 8.46
CA ARG A 3 -20.05 -57.87 8.00
C ARG A 3 -18.83 -56.97 7.77
N PHE A 4 -17.65 -57.39 8.26
CA PHE A 4 -16.37 -56.74 7.96
C PHE A 4 -15.78 -57.29 6.64
N GLY A 5 -15.47 -56.38 5.72
CA GLY A 5 -14.65 -56.63 4.53
C GLY A 5 -13.26 -56.05 4.71
N PHE A 6 -12.23 -56.83 4.38
CA PHE A 6 -10.82 -56.43 4.35
C PHE A 6 -10.55 -55.42 3.21
N PRO A 7 -9.76 -54.36 3.42
CA PRO A 7 -9.27 -53.52 2.33
C PRO A 7 -8.00 -54.11 1.71
N ALA A 8 -7.96 -54.13 0.38
CA ALA A 8 -6.80 -54.53 -0.41
C ALA A 8 -5.68 -53.48 -0.30
N PHE A 9 -4.50 -53.91 0.15
CA PHE A 9 -3.26 -53.14 0.06
C PHE A 9 -2.77 -53.14 -1.40
N ILE A 10 -2.70 -51.96 -2.03
CA ILE A 10 -1.96 -51.77 -3.28
C ILE A 10 -0.50 -51.49 -2.90
N ALA A 11 0.39 -52.43 -3.20
CA ALA A 11 1.82 -52.30 -2.99
C ALA A 11 2.42 -51.28 -3.96
N ALA A 12 3.00 -50.20 -3.43
CA ALA A 12 3.86 -49.30 -4.19
C ALA A 12 5.20 -50.00 -4.46
N MET A 13 5.54 -50.24 -5.73
CA MET A 13 6.88 -50.69 -6.12
C MET A 13 7.89 -49.58 -5.84
N ALA A 14 8.69 -49.77 -4.78
CA ALA A 14 9.88 -48.99 -4.51
C ALA A 14 11.00 -49.43 -5.47
N PHE A 15 11.35 -48.58 -6.44
CA PHE A 15 12.64 -48.71 -7.13
C PHE A 15 13.74 -48.32 -6.14
N LEU A 16 14.44 -49.31 -5.59
CA LEU A 16 15.68 -49.11 -4.82
C LEU A 16 16.79 -48.67 -5.78
N ALA A 17 17.05 -47.37 -5.85
CA ALA A 17 18.31 -46.85 -6.37
C ALA A 17 19.44 -47.12 -5.34
N PRO A 18 20.68 -47.37 -5.79
CA PRO A 18 21.81 -47.57 -4.88
C PRO A 18 22.05 -46.34 -3.99
N PRO A 19 22.67 -46.49 -2.81
CA PRO A 19 22.90 -45.38 -1.87
C PRO A 19 23.72 -44.30 -2.57
N ALA A 20 23.16 -43.09 -2.63
CA ALA A 20 23.85 -41.97 -3.24
C ALA A 20 24.95 -41.50 -2.29
N ALA A 21 26.18 -41.97 -2.53
CA ALA A 21 27.38 -41.34 -1.98
C ALA A 21 27.27 -39.82 -2.18
N ALA A 22 27.62 -39.04 -1.15
CA ALA A 22 27.62 -37.58 -1.18
C ALA A 22 28.19 -37.12 -2.52
N GLN A 23 27.34 -36.57 -3.40
CA GLN A 23 27.82 -36.10 -4.68
C GLN A 23 28.86 -35.01 -4.39
N ASN A 24 30.04 -35.08 -5.01
CA ASN A 24 31.04 -34.02 -4.98
C ASN A 24 30.51 -32.79 -5.73
N VAL A 25 29.49 -32.15 -5.17
CA VAL A 25 28.80 -30.98 -5.71
C VAL A 25 29.33 -29.78 -4.94
N THR A 26 29.94 -28.84 -5.66
CA THR A 26 30.40 -27.58 -5.10
C THR A 26 29.33 -26.50 -5.30
N ARG A 27 29.46 -25.37 -4.60
CA ARG A 27 28.56 -24.22 -4.81
C ARG A 27 28.60 -23.69 -6.25
N ALA A 28 29.74 -23.83 -6.95
CA ALA A 28 29.90 -23.37 -8.32
C ALA A 28 29.09 -24.20 -9.33
N ASP A 29 28.83 -25.48 -9.03
CA ASP A 29 28.04 -26.38 -9.88
C ASP A 29 26.54 -26.10 -9.79
N LEU A 30 26.10 -25.47 -8.69
CA LEU A 30 24.70 -25.29 -8.35
C LEU A 30 24.15 -23.98 -8.89
N LYS A 31 22.97 -24.07 -9.50
CA LYS A 31 22.12 -22.92 -9.75
C LYS A 31 21.11 -22.77 -8.61
N PRO A 32 20.69 -21.56 -8.25
CA PRO A 32 19.82 -21.37 -7.10
C PRO A 32 18.42 -22.00 -7.27
N GLY A 33 17.80 -22.46 -6.16
CA GLY A 33 16.41 -22.97 -6.13
C GLY A 33 16.23 -24.45 -6.47
N LEU A 34 14.99 -24.92 -6.37
CA LEU A 34 14.58 -26.31 -6.59
C LEU A 34 13.88 -26.47 -7.94
N LEU A 35 14.10 -27.62 -8.59
CA LEU A 35 13.33 -28.01 -9.77
C LEU A 35 11.95 -28.48 -9.33
N PHE A 36 10.91 -27.81 -9.83
CA PHE A 36 9.52 -28.08 -9.52
C PHE A 36 8.81 -28.62 -10.74
N THR A 37 8.08 -29.73 -10.57
CA THR A 37 7.24 -30.33 -11.61
C THR A 37 5.86 -30.63 -11.05
N THR A 38 4.81 -30.25 -11.78
CA THR A 38 3.42 -30.64 -11.49
C THR A 38 3.01 -31.83 -12.34
N TYR A 39 2.24 -32.76 -11.80
CA TYR A 39 1.67 -33.88 -12.56
C TYR A 39 0.15 -33.92 -12.44
N GLU A 40 -0.52 -34.09 -13.58
CA GLU A 40 -1.96 -34.36 -13.67
C GLU A 40 -2.18 -35.88 -13.62
N VAL A 41 -3.18 -36.35 -12.86
CA VAL A 41 -3.52 -37.78 -12.82
C VAL A 41 -5.00 -37.97 -13.14
N SER A 42 -5.30 -38.43 -14.36
CA SER A 42 -6.62 -38.98 -14.72
C SER A 42 -6.46 -40.39 -15.33
N GLY A 43 -6.45 -41.42 -14.48
CA GLY A 43 -6.59 -42.84 -14.87
C GLY A 43 -5.48 -43.49 -15.72
N LYS A 44 -4.68 -42.70 -16.46
CA LYS A 44 -3.42 -43.05 -17.12
C LYS A 44 -2.51 -41.83 -17.00
N ARG A 45 -1.21 -42.01 -16.74
CA ARG A 45 -0.24 -40.89 -16.70
C ARG A 45 -0.29 -40.15 -18.04
N VAL A 46 -0.89 -38.97 -18.07
CA VAL A 46 -0.88 -38.08 -19.24
C VAL A 46 0.06 -36.92 -18.96
N ALA A 47 0.94 -36.67 -19.92
CA ALA A 47 1.85 -35.54 -19.96
C ALA A 47 1.06 -34.23 -20.15
N ALA A 48 0.85 -33.52 -19.04
CA ALA A 48 0.64 -32.07 -19.01
C ALA A 48 1.28 -31.53 -17.72
N SER A 49 2.59 -31.75 -17.59
CA SER A 49 3.40 -31.19 -16.52
C SER A 49 3.78 -29.74 -16.82
N VAL A 50 3.91 -28.94 -15.76
CA VAL A 50 4.61 -27.66 -15.81
C VAL A 50 5.89 -27.83 -15.01
N ALA A 51 7.03 -27.63 -15.65
CA ALA A 51 8.35 -27.67 -15.04
C ALA A 51 8.95 -26.26 -14.95
N ARG A 52 9.38 -25.86 -13.76
CA ARG A 52 10.02 -24.56 -13.50
C ARG A 52 10.93 -24.61 -12.27
N VAL A 53 11.57 -23.49 -11.93
CA VAL A 53 12.31 -23.34 -10.68
C VAL A 53 11.40 -22.75 -9.60
N GLU A 54 11.52 -23.26 -8.38
CA GLU A 54 10.86 -22.73 -7.18
C GLU A 54 11.90 -22.39 -6.11
N PRO A 55 11.72 -21.30 -5.35
CA PRO A 55 12.70 -20.88 -4.36
C PRO A 55 12.72 -21.79 -3.13
N THR A 56 11.60 -22.46 -2.82
CA THR A 56 11.45 -23.33 -1.64
C THR A 56 10.29 -24.31 -1.84
N VAL A 57 10.11 -25.22 -0.88
CA VAL A 57 8.98 -26.16 -0.84
C VAL A 57 7.77 -25.46 -0.20
N ALA A 58 7.02 -24.75 -1.04
CA ALA A 58 5.85 -23.99 -0.63
C ALA A 58 4.77 -23.99 -1.73
N LEU A 59 3.52 -24.19 -1.33
CA LEU A 59 2.35 -24.11 -2.20
C LEU A 59 1.10 -23.87 -1.36
N THR A 60 0.18 -23.03 -1.82
CA THR A 60 -1.19 -22.94 -1.26
C THR A 60 -2.17 -22.75 -2.40
N LEU A 61 -3.13 -23.68 -2.53
CA LEU A 61 -4.17 -23.70 -3.54
C LEU A 61 -5.52 -23.81 -2.87
N ALA A 62 -6.42 -22.85 -3.13
CA ALA A 62 -7.83 -22.96 -2.77
C ALA A 62 -8.59 -23.89 -3.73
N ALA A 63 -9.87 -24.12 -3.42
CA ALA A 63 -10.77 -24.86 -4.31
C ALA A 63 -10.83 -24.22 -5.70
N GLY A 64 -10.62 -25.03 -6.74
CA GLY A 64 -10.58 -24.58 -8.14
C GLY A 64 -9.27 -23.92 -8.59
N GLU A 65 -8.34 -23.63 -7.67
CA GLU A 65 -7.04 -23.06 -8.02
C GLU A 65 -6.03 -24.14 -8.45
N ALA A 66 -5.08 -23.71 -9.29
CA ALA A 66 -3.96 -24.50 -9.78
C ALA A 66 -2.63 -23.75 -9.62
N ALA A 67 -1.51 -24.50 -9.66
CA ALA A 67 -0.16 -23.91 -9.59
C ALA A 67 0.24 -23.18 -10.89
N HIS A 68 -0.49 -23.39 -11.98
CA HIS A 68 -0.30 -22.76 -13.28
C HIS A 68 -1.62 -22.79 -14.09
N PRO A 69 -1.97 -21.76 -14.90
CA PRO A 69 -3.24 -21.71 -15.63
C PRO A 69 -3.52 -22.86 -16.61
N ARG A 70 -2.47 -23.50 -17.13
CA ARG A 70 -2.59 -24.69 -18.00
C ARG A 70 -3.05 -25.95 -17.27
N SER A 71 -2.78 -26.03 -15.96
CA SER A 71 -3.07 -27.19 -15.13
C SER A 71 -4.55 -27.21 -14.75
N ALA A 72 -5.16 -28.40 -14.72
CA ALA A 72 -6.53 -28.64 -14.25
C ALA A 72 -6.63 -28.71 -12.73
N GLY A 73 -5.55 -28.36 -12.01
CA GLY A 73 -5.47 -28.39 -10.56
C GLY A 73 -4.24 -29.11 -10.06
N GLY A 74 -3.69 -30.07 -10.83
CA GLY A 74 -2.54 -30.89 -10.43
C GLY A 74 -2.88 -31.83 -9.28
N ASN A 75 -2.43 -33.08 -9.38
CA ASN A 75 -2.62 -34.08 -8.32
C ASN A 75 -1.33 -34.34 -7.54
N GLU A 76 -0.17 -34.13 -8.17
CA GLU A 76 1.13 -34.31 -7.53
C GLU A 76 2.08 -33.16 -7.87
N PHE A 77 2.85 -32.72 -6.88
CA PHE A 77 3.79 -31.62 -6.94
C PHE A 77 5.14 -32.10 -6.40
N VAL A 78 6.18 -32.03 -7.21
CA VAL A 78 7.50 -32.58 -6.87
C VAL A 78 8.55 -31.49 -6.92
N TRP A 79 9.31 -31.34 -5.84
CA TRP A 79 10.49 -30.48 -5.74
C TRP A 79 11.73 -31.35 -5.61
N THR A 80 12.75 -31.08 -6.43
CA THR A 80 14.04 -31.79 -6.39
C THR A 80 15.21 -30.82 -6.46
N GLY A 81 16.29 -31.14 -5.77
CA GLY A 81 17.52 -30.35 -5.81
C GLY A 81 18.45 -30.71 -4.67
N THR A 82 19.14 -29.71 -4.15
CA THR A 82 20.11 -29.82 -3.06
C THR A 82 19.77 -28.82 -1.97
N ILE A 83 20.00 -29.21 -0.72
CA ILE A 83 19.94 -28.34 0.46
C ILE A 83 21.34 -28.26 1.08
N ASN A 84 21.78 -27.05 1.43
CA ASN A 84 23.04 -26.82 2.10
C ASN A 84 22.87 -26.89 3.62
N ILE A 85 23.45 -27.89 4.27
CA ILE A 85 23.50 -28.00 5.72
C ILE A 85 24.79 -27.33 6.20
N LEU A 86 24.68 -26.14 6.82
CA LEU A 86 25.87 -25.37 7.20
C LEU A 86 26.65 -25.99 8.37
N GLN A 87 25.95 -26.61 9.33
CA GLN A 87 26.54 -27.20 10.52
C GLN A 87 26.00 -28.61 10.69
N ALA A 88 26.88 -29.57 10.96
CA ALA A 88 26.45 -30.93 11.29
C ALA A 88 25.69 -30.93 12.62
N GLY A 89 24.59 -31.67 12.71
CA GLY A 89 23.80 -31.69 13.94
C GLY A 89 22.41 -32.33 13.79
N LYS A 90 21.61 -32.14 14.83
CA LYS A 90 20.23 -32.58 14.90
C LYS A 90 19.31 -31.57 14.23
N TYR A 91 18.57 -32.01 13.23
CA TYR A 91 17.61 -31.20 12.49
C TYR A 91 16.22 -31.82 12.59
N LYS A 92 15.18 -31.00 12.49
CA LYS A 92 13.79 -31.44 12.33
C LYS A 92 13.14 -30.66 11.22
N PHE A 93 12.38 -31.36 10.37
CA PHE A 93 11.60 -30.78 9.29
C PHE A 93 10.11 -30.96 9.60
N ASP A 94 9.43 -29.85 9.84
CA ASP A 94 8.00 -29.76 10.10
C ASP A 94 7.30 -29.21 8.84
N ALA A 95 5.97 -29.26 8.79
CA ALA A 95 5.23 -28.56 7.72
C ALA A 95 3.86 -28.09 8.18
N ASN A 96 3.35 -27.03 7.55
CA ASN A 96 1.92 -26.76 7.53
C ASN A 96 1.32 -27.46 6.29
N LEU A 97 0.51 -28.50 6.49
CA LEU A 97 0.10 -29.44 5.44
C LEU A 97 -1.42 -29.56 5.31
N ALA A 98 -1.91 -29.47 4.06
CA ALA A 98 -3.16 -30.07 3.59
C ALA A 98 -2.86 -30.87 2.31
N GLY A 99 -3.01 -32.21 2.38
CA GLY A 99 -2.52 -33.15 1.37
C GLY A 99 -1.66 -34.26 1.98
N THR A 100 -1.03 -35.08 1.13
CA THR A 100 -0.03 -36.07 1.54
C THR A 100 1.36 -35.59 1.15
N LEU A 101 2.28 -35.51 2.10
CA LEU A 101 3.65 -35.02 1.90
C LEU A 101 4.67 -36.09 2.24
N SER A 102 5.70 -36.25 1.40
CA SER A 102 6.94 -36.96 1.70
C SER A 102 8.13 -36.04 1.41
N VAL A 103 9.08 -35.97 2.33
CA VAL A 103 10.33 -35.20 2.22
C VAL A 103 11.50 -36.08 2.59
N ARG A 104 12.51 -36.12 1.72
CA ARG A 104 13.76 -36.85 1.92
C ARG A 104 14.95 -35.91 1.79
N VAL A 105 15.92 -36.04 2.68
CA VAL A 105 17.21 -35.33 2.65
C VAL A 105 18.32 -36.39 2.69
N GLY A 106 19.14 -36.44 1.63
CA GLY A 106 20.02 -37.58 1.36
C GLY A 106 19.22 -38.89 1.30
N ASP A 107 19.70 -39.91 2.01
CA ASP A 107 19.03 -41.21 2.12
C ASP A 107 17.98 -41.26 3.25
N GLN A 108 17.78 -40.16 3.98
CA GLN A 108 16.87 -40.10 5.12
C GLN A 108 15.52 -39.52 4.72
N GLU A 109 14.43 -40.24 4.97
CA GLU A 109 13.09 -39.64 5.01
C GLU A 109 12.99 -38.77 6.27
N VAL A 110 12.78 -37.47 6.12
CA VAL A 110 12.76 -36.52 7.26
C VAL A 110 11.35 -36.18 7.71
N LEU A 111 10.38 -36.29 6.79
CA LEU A 111 8.96 -36.03 7.04
C LEU A 111 8.11 -36.86 6.06
N ALA A 112 7.14 -37.61 6.58
CA ALA A 112 6.11 -38.27 5.77
C ALA A 112 4.78 -38.24 6.54
N ASN A 113 3.74 -37.63 5.98
CA ASN A 113 2.45 -37.51 6.65
C ASN A 113 1.30 -37.23 5.65
N SER A 114 0.06 -37.43 6.08
CA SER A 114 -1.14 -37.13 5.31
C SER A 114 -2.17 -36.40 6.16
N VAL A 115 -2.60 -35.23 5.69
CA VAL A 115 -3.68 -34.43 6.27
C VAL A 115 -4.78 -34.32 5.23
N PRO A 116 -5.76 -35.25 5.21
CA PRO A 116 -6.90 -35.19 4.31
C PRO A 116 -7.86 -34.07 4.72
N GLY A 117 -8.58 -33.52 3.72
CA GLY A 117 -9.56 -32.45 3.94
C GLY A 117 -9.02 -31.05 3.60
N PRO A 118 -9.84 -30.00 3.81
CA PRO A 118 -9.52 -28.64 3.39
C PRO A 118 -8.69 -27.84 4.41
N GLU A 119 -8.61 -28.29 5.65
CA GLU A 119 -7.91 -27.58 6.73
C GLU A 119 -6.45 -28.03 6.85
N ALA A 120 -5.53 -27.09 6.68
CA ALA A 120 -4.11 -27.36 6.88
C ALA A 120 -3.78 -27.50 8.37
N LYS A 121 -2.97 -28.50 8.71
CA LYS A 121 -2.49 -28.75 10.07
C LYS A 121 -0.98 -28.67 10.13
N LYS A 122 -0.46 -28.20 11.27
CA LYS A 122 0.97 -28.31 11.55
C LYS A 122 1.30 -29.76 11.86
N ILE A 123 2.24 -30.33 11.11
CA ILE A 123 2.79 -31.67 11.30
C ILE A 123 4.26 -31.56 11.66
N GLU A 124 4.71 -32.45 12.54
CA GLU A 124 6.10 -32.48 12.96
C GLU A 124 6.82 -33.68 12.35
N GLY A 125 8.06 -33.46 11.89
CA GLY A 125 8.91 -34.55 11.39
C GLY A 125 9.56 -35.34 12.51
N LYS A 126 10.48 -36.23 12.15
CA LYS A 126 11.39 -36.83 13.13
C LYS A 126 12.69 -36.03 13.22
N GLU A 127 13.31 -36.06 14.39
CA GLU A 127 14.66 -35.54 14.54
C GLU A 127 15.64 -36.44 13.77
N VAL A 128 16.49 -35.84 12.95
CA VAL A 128 17.47 -36.53 12.12
C VAL A 128 18.85 -35.91 12.30
N GLN A 129 19.88 -36.76 12.25
CA GLN A 129 21.27 -36.31 12.28
C GLN A 129 21.74 -36.08 10.84
N LEU A 130 22.12 -34.84 10.53
CA LEU A 130 22.61 -34.45 9.21
C LEU A 130 24.08 -34.02 9.27
N ALA A 131 24.86 -34.44 8.26
CA ALA A 131 26.22 -33.96 8.03
C ALA A 131 26.20 -32.57 7.38
N ALA A 132 27.25 -31.77 7.62
CA ALA A 132 27.45 -30.51 6.93
C ALA A 132 27.73 -30.73 5.43
N GLY A 133 27.34 -29.78 4.60
CA GLY A 133 27.52 -29.80 3.14
C GLY A 133 26.21 -29.89 2.36
N PHE A 134 26.34 -30.01 1.04
CA PHE A 134 25.20 -30.13 0.13
C PHE A 134 24.65 -31.55 0.16
N GLN A 135 23.35 -31.70 0.45
CA GLN A 135 22.65 -32.96 0.43
C GLN A 135 21.50 -32.92 -0.58
N LEU A 136 21.19 -34.05 -1.22
CA LEU A 136 20.02 -34.14 -2.09
C LEU A 136 18.75 -33.88 -1.28
N ILE A 137 17.80 -33.14 -1.82
CA ILE A 137 16.46 -33.01 -1.25
C ILE A 137 15.41 -33.31 -2.30
N THR A 138 14.41 -34.12 -1.90
CA THR A 138 13.21 -34.38 -2.68
C THR A 138 12.00 -34.17 -1.78
N ALA A 139 11.01 -33.40 -2.24
CA ALA A 139 9.72 -33.25 -1.59
C ALA A 139 8.61 -33.55 -2.59
N THR A 140 7.63 -34.36 -2.19
CA THR A 140 6.46 -34.71 -3.02
C THR A 140 5.20 -34.43 -2.22
N LEU A 141 4.35 -33.54 -2.73
CA LEU A 141 3.01 -33.28 -2.22
C LEU A 141 1.97 -33.88 -3.18
N THR A 142 1.10 -34.74 -2.67
CA THR A 142 -0.09 -35.25 -3.37
C THR A 142 -1.33 -34.54 -2.84
N ARG A 143 -2.13 -33.94 -3.74
CA ARG A 143 -3.40 -33.30 -3.42
C ARG A 143 -4.46 -34.37 -3.11
N THR A 144 -5.08 -34.28 -1.94
CA THR A 144 -6.10 -35.23 -1.47
C THR A 144 -7.50 -34.61 -1.32
N SER A 145 -7.64 -33.30 -1.55
CA SER A 145 -8.90 -32.57 -1.48
C SER A 145 -8.91 -31.42 -2.49
N PRO A 146 -10.05 -30.70 -2.66
CA PRO A 146 -10.08 -29.48 -3.45
C PRO A 146 -9.13 -28.38 -2.94
N VAL A 147 -8.50 -28.50 -1.77
CA VAL A 147 -7.48 -27.57 -1.28
C VAL A 147 -6.15 -28.32 -1.15
N ALA A 148 -5.04 -27.65 -1.40
CA ALA A 148 -3.70 -28.18 -1.15
C ALA A 148 -2.82 -27.12 -0.50
N ARG A 149 -2.04 -27.50 0.51
CA ARG A 149 -1.09 -26.60 1.15
C ARG A 149 0.16 -27.35 1.61
N VAL A 150 1.32 -26.77 1.34
CA VAL A 150 2.59 -27.14 1.97
C VAL A 150 3.40 -25.88 2.26
N GLU A 151 4.02 -25.84 3.43
CA GLU A 151 5.06 -24.89 3.82
C GLU A 151 6.08 -25.67 4.64
N LEU A 152 7.25 -25.93 4.07
CA LEU A 152 8.29 -26.68 4.75
C LEU A 152 9.00 -25.78 5.77
N ILE A 153 9.04 -26.25 7.02
CA ILE A 153 9.63 -25.56 8.16
C ILE A 153 10.79 -26.42 8.67
N TRP A 154 11.89 -25.80 9.08
CA TRP A 154 13.01 -26.52 9.68
C TRP A 154 13.50 -25.85 10.96
N ARG A 155 14.17 -26.65 11.78
CA ARG A 155 14.92 -26.20 12.95
C ARG A 155 16.18 -27.05 13.08
N GLY A 156 17.23 -26.48 13.65
CA GLY A 156 18.53 -27.12 13.79
C GLY A 156 19.41 -26.43 14.82
N PRO A 157 20.70 -26.78 14.89
CA PRO A 157 21.62 -26.20 15.86
C PRO A 157 21.68 -24.67 15.74
N GLY A 158 21.38 -23.98 16.84
CA GLY A 158 21.48 -22.52 16.92
C GLY A 158 20.36 -21.73 16.24
N PHE A 159 19.25 -22.37 15.82
CA PHE A 159 18.09 -21.63 15.29
C PHE A 159 16.75 -22.33 15.54
N ARG A 160 15.70 -21.50 15.64
CA ARG A 160 14.33 -21.92 15.91
C ARG A 160 13.61 -22.34 14.62
N ALA A 161 12.41 -22.90 14.77
CA ALA A 161 11.55 -23.25 13.64
C ALA A 161 11.28 -22.03 12.73
N GLU A 162 11.59 -22.17 11.44
CA GLU A 162 11.33 -21.18 10.40
C GLU A 162 11.04 -21.87 9.04
N PRO A 163 10.30 -21.23 8.11
CA PRO A 163 10.22 -21.69 6.73
C PRO A 163 11.63 -21.79 6.13
N VAL A 164 11.92 -22.86 5.39
CA VAL A 164 13.28 -23.07 4.87
C VAL A 164 13.64 -21.98 3.86
N PRO A 165 14.66 -21.14 4.12
CA PRO A 165 14.99 -20.03 3.24
C PRO A 165 15.57 -20.47 1.90
N TYR A 166 15.27 -19.71 0.84
CA TYR A 166 15.65 -20.05 -0.54
C TYR A 166 17.17 -20.26 -0.76
N PHE A 167 18.01 -19.53 -0.01
CA PHE A 167 19.46 -19.51 -0.22
C PHE A 167 20.15 -20.80 0.23
N PHE A 168 19.44 -21.68 0.97
CA PHE A 168 19.91 -23.03 1.26
C PHE A 168 19.68 -24.00 0.10
N PHE A 169 18.83 -23.65 -0.87
CA PHE A 169 18.50 -24.53 -1.98
C PHE A 169 19.29 -24.22 -3.25
N GLY A 170 19.59 -25.27 -4.00
CA GLY A 170 20.13 -25.19 -5.35
C GLY A 170 19.82 -26.45 -6.16
N HIS A 171 20.02 -26.41 -7.47
CA HIS A 171 19.86 -27.54 -8.37
C HIS A 171 21.00 -27.60 -9.38
N LEU A 172 21.26 -28.79 -9.92
CA LEU A 172 22.21 -28.95 -11.01
C LEU A 172 21.49 -28.70 -12.35
N PRO A 173 22.02 -27.88 -13.27
CA PRO A 173 21.40 -27.64 -14.59
C PRO A 173 21.13 -28.93 -15.37
N LYS A 174 22.03 -29.91 -15.27
CA LYS A 174 21.90 -31.23 -15.93
C LYS A 174 20.73 -32.09 -15.43
N GLN A 175 20.09 -31.72 -14.32
CA GLN A 175 18.93 -32.43 -13.76
C GLN A 175 17.59 -31.82 -14.22
N ARG A 176 17.61 -30.72 -15.00
CA ARG A 176 16.38 -30.10 -15.53
C ARG A 176 15.63 -31.13 -16.39
N PRO A 177 14.31 -31.32 -16.19
CA PRO A 177 13.53 -32.23 -17.01
C PRO A 177 13.43 -31.73 -18.45
N ASN A 178 13.15 -32.62 -19.40
CA ASN A 178 13.11 -32.29 -20.83
C ASN A 178 12.09 -31.18 -21.15
N GLU A 179 10.97 -31.16 -20.43
CA GLU A 179 9.88 -30.19 -20.61
C GLU A 179 10.27 -28.78 -20.14
N PHE A 180 11.27 -28.64 -19.26
CA PHE A 180 11.65 -27.37 -18.64
C PHE A 180 11.93 -26.28 -19.67
N LYS A 181 12.75 -26.59 -20.70
CA LYS A 181 13.10 -25.62 -21.74
C LYS A 181 11.88 -25.16 -22.53
N THR A 182 10.95 -26.07 -22.80
CA THR A 182 9.71 -25.78 -23.52
C THR A 182 8.76 -24.94 -22.67
N ASP A 183 8.62 -25.24 -21.38
CA ASP A 183 7.79 -24.47 -20.46
C ASP A 183 8.32 -23.05 -20.25
N VAL A 184 9.64 -22.90 -20.10
CA VAL A 184 10.31 -21.59 -20.08
C VAL A 184 9.97 -20.77 -21.34
N ALA A 185 10.09 -21.37 -22.53
CA ALA A 185 9.76 -20.69 -23.79
C ALA A 185 8.26 -20.33 -23.88
N ARG A 186 7.37 -21.20 -23.42
CA ARG A 186 5.91 -20.94 -23.37
C ARG A 186 5.58 -19.79 -22.43
N GLU A 187 6.18 -19.76 -21.24
CA GLU A 187 5.97 -18.69 -20.26
C GLU A 187 6.49 -17.35 -20.79
N HIS A 188 7.66 -17.34 -21.43
CA HIS A 188 8.18 -16.14 -22.09
C HIS A 188 7.25 -15.67 -23.23
N GLY A 189 6.78 -16.60 -24.06
CA GLY A 189 5.83 -16.33 -25.13
C GLY A 189 4.49 -15.78 -24.61
N ARG A 190 3.96 -16.36 -23.52
CA ARG A 190 2.75 -15.86 -22.84
C ARG A 190 2.95 -14.42 -22.38
N PHE A 191 4.07 -14.14 -21.70
CA PHE A 191 4.38 -12.80 -21.22
C PHE A 191 4.37 -11.79 -22.38
N LEU A 192 5.10 -12.09 -23.46
CA LEU A 192 5.10 -11.25 -24.66
C LEU A 192 3.70 -11.08 -25.26
N PHE A 193 2.91 -12.14 -25.35
CA PHE A 193 1.56 -12.10 -25.89
C PHE A 193 0.63 -11.15 -25.10
N GLU A 194 0.75 -11.16 -23.77
CA GLU A 194 0.04 -10.24 -22.88
C GLU A 194 0.61 -8.81 -22.99
N GLU A 195 1.94 -8.63 -22.99
CA GLU A 195 2.56 -7.30 -23.07
C GLU A 195 2.32 -6.57 -24.39
N LEU A 196 2.20 -7.31 -25.48
CA LEU A 196 1.85 -6.80 -26.82
C LEU A 196 0.34 -6.71 -27.04
N SER A 197 -0.47 -7.12 -26.05
CA SER A 197 -1.94 -7.02 -26.06
C SER A 197 -2.59 -7.69 -27.27
N CYS A 198 -2.06 -8.84 -27.67
CA CYS A 198 -2.50 -9.56 -28.88
C CYS A 198 -4.02 -9.82 -28.91
N VAL A 199 -4.63 -10.06 -27.73
CA VAL A 199 -6.08 -10.30 -27.56
C VAL A 199 -6.99 -9.12 -27.97
N ARG A 200 -6.44 -7.91 -28.11
CA ARG A 200 -7.22 -6.72 -28.52
C ARG A 200 -7.59 -6.75 -30.00
N CYS A 201 -6.74 -7.36 -30.82
CA CYS A 201 -7.04 -7.64 -32.22
C CYS A 201 -7.57 -9.06 -32.38
N HIS A 202 -6.87 -10.04 -31.79
CA HIS A 202 -7.25 -11.45 -31.83
C HIS A 202 -8.19 -11.79 -30.68
N ARG A 203 -9.44 -11.32 -30.78
CA ARG A 203 -10.41 -11.48 -29.71
C ARG A 203 -10.68 -12.98 -29.44
N PRO A 204 -10.62 -13.42 -28.18
CA PRO A 204 -11.04 -14.76 -27.79
C PRO A 204 -12.56 -14.90 -27.86
N ALA A 205 -13.05 -16.15 -27.88
CA ALA A 205 -14.45 -16.41 -27.62
C ALA A 205 -14.79 -16.07 -26.16
N ALA A 206 -16.05 -15.71 -25.87
CA ALA A 206 -16.47 -15.28 -24.55
C ALA A 206 -16.30 -16.38 -23.47
N ASP A 207 -16.30 -17.65 -23.88
CA ASP A 207 -16.19 -18.84 -23.05
C ASP A 207 -14.77 -19.47 -23.06
N ASP A 208 -13.78 -18.81 -23.69
CA ASP A 208 -12.40 -19.28 -23.71
C ASP A 208 -11.75 -19.12 -22.34
N LYS A 209 -11.76 -20.21 -21.57
CA LYS A 209 -11.23 -20.27 -20.20
C LYS A 209 -9.75 -19.94 -20.13
N MET A 210 -8.95 -20.35 -21.10
CA MET A 210 -7.52 -20.09 -21.07
C MET A 210 -7.22 -18.63 -21.38
N ALA A 211 -7.90 -18.06 -22.37
CA ALA A 211 -7.79 -16.64 -22.70
C ALA A 211 -8.28 -15.74 -21.55
N ALA A 212 -9.28 -16.17 -20.77
CA ALA A 212 -9.72 -15.46 -19.57
C ALA A 212 -8.63 -15.32 -18.49
N THR A 213 -7.57 -16.13 -18.54
CA THR A 213 -6.41 -16.00 -17.63
C THR A 213 -5.36 -15.02 -18.13
N LEU A 214 -5.46 -14.55 -19.38
CA LEU A 214 -4.50 -13.60 -19.97
C LEU A 214 -4.82 -12.18 -19.51
N VAL A 215 -3.77 -11.40 -19.28
CA VAL A 215 -3.94 -10.00 -18.92
C VAL A 215 -4.18 -9.16 -20.17
N ASP A 216 -5.26 -8.38 -20.10
CA ASP A 216 -5.63 -7.40 -21.08
C ASP A 216 -5.04 -6.02 -20.73
N ARG A 217 -4.47 -5.32 -21.70
CA ARG A 217 -3.84 -4.00 -21.49
C ARG A 217 -4.30 -3.01 -22.54
N THR A 218 -4.32 -1.75 -22.16
CA THR A 218 -4.63 -0.63 -23.05
C THR A 218 -3.41 0.27 -23.27
N GLY A 219 -3.43 0.95 -24.41
CA GLY A 219 -2.56 2.08 -24.67
C GLY A 219 -3.05 3.35 -23.96
N PRO A 220 -2.20 4.39 -23.89
CA PRO A 220 -2.59 5.70 -23.38
C PRO A 220 -3.85 6.23 -24.07
N ASN A 221 -4.75 6.84 -23.30
CA ASN A 221 -5.87 7.60 -23.84
C ASN A 221 -5.34 8.73 -24.75
N LEU A 222 -5.86 8.86 -25.97
CA LEU A 222 -5.44 9.87 -26.95
C LEU A 222 -6.45 11.01 -27.14
N THR A 223 -7.58 11.01 -26.43
CA THR A 223 -8.64 12.05 -26.51
C THR A 223 -8.10 13.46 -26.30
N GLU A 224 -7.05 13.63 -25.51
CA GLU A 224 -6.38 14.91 -25.27
C GLU A 224 -4.87 14.84 -25.59
N VAL A 225 -4.49 14.12 -26.65
CA VAL A 225 -3.06 13.97 -27.00
C VAL A 225 -2.44 15.27 -27.51
N GLY A 226 -3.19 16.14 -28.20
CA GLY A 226 -2.70 17.44 -28.66
C GLY A 226 -2.18 18.31 -27.52
N LYS A 227 -2.81 18.24 -26.33
CA LYS A 227 -2.37 19.00 -25.13
C LYS A 227 -1.04 18.51 -24.56
N ARG A 228 -0.57 17.33 -24.98
CA ARG A 228 0.52 16.60 -24.32
C ARG A 228 1.70 16.30 -25.22
N ALA A 229 1.53 16.33 -26.54
CA ALA A 229 2.58 15.98 -27.49
C ALA A 229 2.64 16.96 -28.66
N PHE A 230 3.85 17.32 -29.06
CA PHE A 230 4.09 18.12 -30.24
C PHE A 230 3.78 17.31 -31.53
N PRO A 231 3.14 17.93 -32.54
CA PRO A 231 2.82 17.26 -33.81
C PRO A 231 4.02 16.58 -34.49
N GLY A 232 5.17 17.26 -34.58
CA GLY A 232 6.35 16.67 -35.23
C GLY A 232 6.95 15.49 -34.47
N TRP A 233 6.78 15.45 -33.15
CA TRP A 233 7.10 14.25 -32.36
C TRP A 233 6.12 13.12 -32.63
N LEU A 234 4.82 13.41 -32.75
CA LEU A 234 3.83 12.39 -33.11
C LEU A 234 4.15 11.76 -34.48
N ASP A 235 4.58 12.57 -35.46
CA ASP A 235 5.03 12.08 -36.76
C ASP A 235 6.26 11.16 -36.62
N ALA A 236 7.33 11.63 -35.96
CA ALA A 236 8.53 10.82 -35.75
C ALA A 236 8.25 9.51 -34.97
N TRP A 237 7.36 9.59 -33.98
CA TRP A 237 6.92 8.42 -33.20
C TRP A 237 6.13 7.43 -34.05
N LEU A 238 5.20 7.89 -34.88
CA LEU A 238 4.39 7.02 -35.73
C LEU A 238 5.18 6.44 -36.92
N ALA A 239 6.26 7.11 -37.35
CA ALA A 239 7.14 6.58 -38.40
C ALA A 239 7.85 5.30 -37.95
N ASP A 240 8.45 5.31 -36.75
CA ASP A 240 9.05 4.12 -36.15
C ASP A 240 9.23 4.28 -34.63
N PRO A 241 8.27 3.79 -33.81
CA PRO A 241 8.34 3.93 -32.36
C PRO A 241 9.62 3.33 -31.75
N ALA A 242 10.12 2.23 -32.34
CA ALA A 242 11.24 1.48 -31.79
C ALA A 242 12.60 2.16 -32.03
N LYS A 243 12.69 3.08 -33.01
CA LYS A 243 13.85 3.96 -33.18
C LYS A 243 13.94 5.01 -32.06
N LEU A 244 12.81 5.52 -31.59
CA LEU A 244 12.77 6.49 -30.50
C LEU A 244 12.87 5.80 -29.12
N ARG A 245 12.25 4.62 -28.98
CA ARG A 245 12.25 3.84 -27.74
C ARG A 245 12.40 2.34 -28.06
N PRO A 246 13.60 1.76 -27.93
CA PRO A 246 13.88 0.38 -28.32
C PRO A 246 12.96 -0.68 -27.71
N ASN A 247 12.50 -0.48 -26.47
CA ASN A 247 11.68 -1.44 -25.70
C ASN A 247 10.18 -1.08 -25.72
N THR A 248 9.73 -0.27 -26.69
CA THR A 248 8.30 0.10 -26.80
C THR A 248 7.44 -1.09 -27.23
N VAL A 249 6.25 -1.20 -26.64
CA VAL A 249 5.23 -2.17 -27.06
C VAL A 249 4.35 -1.63 -28.19
N MET A 250 4.51 -0.36 -28.58
CA MET A 250 3.79 0.21 -29.70
C MET A 250 4.41 -0.27 -31.03
N PRO A 251 3.65 -0.94 -31.91
CA PRO A 251 4.15 -1.41 -33.19
C PRO A 251 4.32 -0.26 -34.18
N LYS A 252 5.18 -0.48 -35.19
CA LYS A 252 5.20 0.34 -36.40
C LYS A 252 3.99 -0.01 -37.26
N MET A 253 3.25 1.01 -37.68
CA MET A 253 1.95 0.86 -38.35
C MET A 253 1.95 1.29 -39.82
N PHE A 254 2.83 2.21 -40.20
CA PHE A 254 2.85 2.82 -41.53
C PHE A 254 4.05 2.30 -42.34
N ALA A 255 3.85 2.18 -43.66
CA ALA A 255 4.92 1.87 -44.59
C ALA A 255 5.93 3.05 -44.69
N ASP A 256 7.14 2.75 -45.15
CA ASP A 256 8.20 3.75 -45.38
C ASP A 256 8.08 4.44 -46.76
N ASP A 257 6.94 4.30 -47.44
CA ASP A 257 6.66 4.90 -48.74
C ASP A 257 5.81 6.18 -48.66
N ALA A 258 5.54 6.79 -49.81
CA ALA A 258 4.74 8.03 -49.90
C ALA A 258 3.32 7.86 -49.34
N THR A 259 2.71 6.68 -49.51
CA THR A 259 1.37 6.38 -48.98
C THR A 259 1.40 6.35 -47.45
N GLY A 260 2.36 5.64 -46.86
CA GLY A 260 2.52 5.57 -45.41
C GLY A 260 2.86 6.94 -44.80
N ALA A 261 3.64 7.76 -45.48
CA ALA A 261 3.89 9.15 -45.08
C ALA A 261 2.60 9.99 -45.09
N ALA A 262 1.77 9.88 -46.12
CA ALA A 262 0.51 10.61 -46.22
C ALA A 262 -0.55 10.17 -45.20
N GLU A 263 -0.68 8.86 -44.98
CA GLU A 263 -1.55 8.32 -43.93
C GLU A 263 -1.11 8.79 -42.53
N ARG A 264 0.20 8.79 -42.26
CA ARG A 264 0.75 9.27 -40.99
C ARG A 264 0.49 10.77 -40.81
N TYR A 265 0.71 11.58 -41.85
CA TYR A 265 0.38 13.01 -41.84
C TYR A 265 -1.10 13.26 -41.48
N ALA A 266 -2.03 12.50 -42.09
CA ALA A 266 -3.45 12.57 -41.78
C ALA A 266 -3.73 12.28 -40.30
N VAL A 267 -3.16 11.18 -39.78
CA VAL A 267 -3.33 10.77 -38.37
C VAL A 267 -2.77 11.81 -37.42
N VAL A 268 -1.56 12.32 -37.66
CA VAL A 268 -0.94 13.37 -36.82
C VAL A 268 -1.78 14.64 -36.85
N THR A 269 -2.29 15.04 -38.02
CA THR A 269 -3.15 16.23 -38.17
C THR A 269 -4.41 16.09 -37.33
N TYR A 270 -5.06 14.93 -37.36
CA TYR A 270 -6.24 14.67 -36.52
C TYR A 270 -5.89 14.64 -35.02
N LEU A 271 -4.89 13.86 -34.61
CA LEU A 271 -4.48 13.74 -33.19
C LEU A 271 -4.05 15.08 -32.59
N SER A 272 -3.38 15.92 -33.36
CA SER A 272 -2.96 17.26 -32.94
C SER A 272 -4.13 18.22 -32.75
N SER A 273 -5.27 17.96 -33.41
CA SER A 273 -6.51 18.73 -33.21
C SER A 273 -7.25 18.37 -31.91
N LEU A 274 -6.86 17.27 -31.25
CA LEU A 274 -7.55 16.77 -30.06
C LEU A 274 -7.08 17.47 -28.78
N GLY A 275 -8.01 18.09 -28.07
CA GLY A 275 -7.76 18.80 -26.81
C GLY A 275 -7.09 20.16 -26.96
N GLY A 276 -6.58 20.54 -28.13
CA GLY A 276 -5.82 21.79 -28.30
C GLY A 276 -4.32 21.63 -28.02
N PRO A 277 -3.50 22.67 -28.24
CA PRO A 277 -2.04 22.55 -28.24
C PRO A 277 -1.47 22.36 -26.81
N PRO A 278 -0.20 21.91 -26.68
CA PRO A 278 0.49 21.89 -25.39
C PRO A 278 0.58 23.30 -24.80
N VAL A 279 0.47 23.41 -23.47
CA VAL A 279 0.60 24.68 -22.77
C VAL A 279 2.02 25.24 -22.96
N GLU A 280 2.10 26.52 -23.32
CA GLU A 280 3.38 27.21 -23.51
C GLU A 280 4.19 27.25 -22.21
N PRO A 281 5.53 27.12 -22.29
CA PRO A 281 6.39 27.17 -21.11
C PRO A 281 6.24 28.48 -20.36
N ARG A 282 6.05 28.42 -19.03
CA ARG A 282 6.06 29.62 -18.20
C ARG A 282 7.50 30.10 -18.02
N THR A 283 7.75 31.38 -18.24
CA THR A 283 9.01 32.00 -17.84
C THR A 283 9.15 31.95 -16.32
N VAL A 284 10.32 31.52 -15.84
CA VAL A 284 10.65 31.49 -14.41
C VAL A 284 11.76 32.51 -14.16
N PRO A 285 11.45 33.73 -13.69
CA PRO A 285 12.47 34.68 -13.30
C PRO A 285 13.15 34.17 -12.03
N ASN A 286 14.47 33.96 -12.07
CA ASN A 286 15.33 33.49 -10.98
C ASN A 286 15.00 32.09 -10.42
N GLY A 287 16.00 31.20 -10.36
CA GLY A 287 15.86 29.86 -9.72
C GLY A 287 15.76 28.64 -10.64
N LEU A 288 15.85 28.79 -11.97
CA LEU A 288 15.85 27.65 -12.90
C LEU A 288 16.96 26.63 -12.59
N GLN A 289 18.17 27.09 -12.27
CA GLN A 289 19.28 26.19 -11.92
C GLN A 289 18.98 25.36 -10.67
N LYS A 290 18.37 25.99 -9.65
CA LYS A 290 17.91 25.29 -8.45
C LYS A 290 16.82 24.25 -8.80
N SER A 291 15.83 24.64 -9.59
CA SER A 291 14.76 23.75 -10.07
C SER A 291 15.31 22.52 -10.83
N LEU A 292 16.33 22.71 -11.68
CA LEU A 292 17.00 21.62 -12.37
C LEU A 292 17.79 20.71 -11.41
N ALA A 293 18.48 21.28 -10.42
CA ALA A 293 19.21 20.51 -9.40
C ALA A 293 18.25 19.71 -8.49
N ASP A 294 17.14 20.31 -8.07
CA ASP A 294 16.09 19.67 -7.28
C ASP A 294 15.43 18.54 -8.10
N GLY A 295 15.14 18.79 -9.39
CA GLY A 295 14.65 17.77 -10.32
C GLY A 295 15.61 16.60 -10.54
N GLN A 296 16.92 16.87 -10.61
CA GLN A 296 17.95 15.83 -10.70
C GLN A 296 17.98 14.97 -9.42
N LYS A 297 17.94 15.61 -8.25
CA LYS A 297 17.91 14.91 -6.97
C LYS A 297 16.67 14.02 -6.89
N LEU A 298 15.49 14.54 -7.20
CA LEU A 298 14.22 13.80 -7.20
C LEU A 298 14.27 12.58 -8.13
N TYR A 299 14.84 12.72 -9.33
CA TYR A 299 14.96 11.61 -10.28
C TYR A 299 15.68 10.39 -9.68
N ILE A 300 16.69 10.63 -8.85
CA ILE A 300 17.40 9.57 -8.13
C ILE A 300 16.63 9.14 -6.89
N THR A 301 16.39 10.07 -5.95
CA THR A 301 15.97 9.71 -4.58
C THR A 301 14.51 9.29 -4.47
N THR A 302 13.64 9.68 -5.41
CA THR A 302 12.27 9.17 -5.49
C THR A 302 12.18 7.79 -6.15
N GLY A 303 13.24 7.34 -6.85
CA GLY A 303 13.35 6.01 -7.45
C GLY A 303 13.13 5.93 -8.96
N CYS A 304 13.05 7.07 -9.69
CA CYS A 304 12.83 7.06 -11.14
C CYS A 304 13.97 6.33 -11.90
N ALA A 305 15.22 6.49 -11.44
CA ALA A 305 16.39 5.85 -12.02
C ALA A 305 16.34 4.31 -11.98
N ALA A 306 15.62 3.71 -11.03
CA ALA A 306 15.50 2.24 -10.96
C ALA A 306 14.75 1.65 -12.17
N CYS A 307 13.88 2.44 -12.81
CA CYS A 307 13.16 2.03 -14.02
C CYS A 307 13.72 2.67 -15.28
N HIS A 308 14.33 3.86 -15.19
CA HIS A 308 14.74 4.65 -16.36
C HIS A 308 16.27 4.74 -16.57
N GLY A 309 17.07 4.20 -15.64
CA GLY A 309 18.53 4.22 -15.65
C GLY A 309 19.12 5.56 -15.20
N ASP A 310 20.44 5.63 -15.03
CA ASP A 310 21.15 6.82 -14.56
C ASP A 310 21.70 7.71 -15.69
N LYS A 311 21.64 7.25 -16.96
CA LYS A 311 22.21 7.95 -18.14
C LYS A 311 21.70 9.38 -18.34
N LEU A 312 20.54 9.73 -17.78
CA LEU A 312 20.03 11.12 -17.78
C LEU A 312 20.78 12.05 -16.83
N THR A 313 21.61 11.52 -15.93
CA THR A 313 22.42 12.26 -14.95
C THR A 313 23.88 12.40 -15.37
N GLN A 314 24.31 11.68 -16.41
CA GLN A 314 25.66 11.76 -16.95
C GLN A 314 25.71 12.71 -18.15
N PRO A 315 26.77 13.53 -18.31
CA PRO A 315 27.02 14.23 -19.57
C PRO A 315 27.26 13.21 -20.71
N PRO A 316 26.96 13.55 -21.99
CA PRO A 316 27.06 12.60 -23.09
C PRO A 316 28.53 12.22 -23.33
N THR A 317 28.99 11.10 -22.75
CA THR A 317 30.32 10.55 -23.01
C THR A 317 30.28 9.43 -24.05
N LYS A 318 31.37 9.33 -24.80
CA LYS A 318 31.60 8.37 -25.90
C LYS A 318 31.21 6.94 -25.50
N LYS A 319 30.60 6.22 -26.45
CA LYS A 319 30.26 4.79 -26.37
C LYS A 319 31.43 4.00 -25.76
N LYS A 320 31.18 3.33 -24.62
CA LYS A 320 32.00 2.19 -24.18
C LYS A 320 31.85 1.07 -25.21
N LYS A 321 32.93 0.33 -25.49
CA LYS A 321 32.88 -0.91 -26.27
C LYS A 321 32.21 -1.98 -25.41
N ASP A 322 31.25 -2.72 -25.96
CA ASP A 322 30.43 -3.74 -25.28
C ASP A 322 31.13 -5.12 -25.16
N ASP A 323 32.48 -5.18 -25.22
CA ASP A 323 33.23 -6.44 -25.39
C ASP A 323 34.10 -6.85 -24.18
N ASP A 324 33.89 -6.30 -22.98
CA ASP A 324 34.61 -6.76 -21.79
C ASP A 324 34.00 -8.09 -21.30
N GLU A 325 34.80 -9.16 -21.27
CA GLU A 325 34.36 -10.50 -20.83
C GLU A 325 33.88 -10.55 -19.38
N ASP A 326 34.29 -9.57 -18.56
CA ASP A 326 33.90 -9.40 -17.15
C ASP A 326 32.46 -8.86 -16.97
N ASP A 327 31.81 -8.36 -18.04
CA ASP A 327 30.42 -7.88 -18.01
C ASP A 327 29.39 -8.97 -18.38
N LYS A 328 29.83 -10.22 -18.64
CA LYS A 328 28.92 -11.35 -18.86
C LYS A 328 28.27 -11.73 -17.53
N PRO A 329 26.92 -11.76 -17.41
CA PRO A 329 26.28 -12.13 -16.17
C PRO A 329 26.68 -13.56 -15.77
N VAL A 330 27.16 -13.72 -14.53
CA VAL A 330 27.61 -14.99 -13.93
C VAL A 330 26.53 -16.09 -14.01
N PHE A 331 25.26 -15.69 -14.14
CA PHE A 331 24.11 -16.55 -14.36
C PHE A 331 23.45 -16.20 -15.69
N GLN A 332 23.16 -17.23 -16.50
CA GLN A 332 22.33 -17.06 -17.70
C GLN A 332 20.88 -16.77 -17.30
N PRO A 333 20.04 -16.19 -18.18
CA PRO A 333 18.65 -15.89 -17.83
C PRO A 333 17.86 -17.10 -17.30
N GLU A 334 18.14 -18.31 -17.80
CA GLU A 334 17.55 -19.57 -17.36
C GLU A 334 18.07 -20.09 -16.00
N ASP A 335 19.13 -19.49 -15.48
CA ASP A 335 19.75 -19.84 -14.21
C ASP A 335 19.31 -18.95 -13.05
N LEU A 336 18.76 -17.79 -13.35
CA LEU A 336 18.09 -16.94 -12.39
C LEU A 336 16.74 -17.61 -12.06
N PHE A 337 16.39 -17.70 -10.77
CA PHE A 337 15.15 -18.30 -10.22
C PHE A 337 13.90 -18.02 -11.05
N ASN A 338 13.89 -16.91 -11.77
CA ASN A 338 12.73 -16.36 -12.45
C ASN A 338 12.99 -15.82 -13.88
N SER A 339 14.23 -15.61 -14.33
CA SER A 339 14.48 -14.63 -15.40
C SER A 339 14.32 -15.12 -16.84
N ALA A 340 14.24 -16.44 -17.09
CA ALA A 340 13.91 -16.97 -18.41
C ALA A 340 12.40 -17.15 -18.69
N GLY A 341 11.53 -16.90 -17.70
CA GLY A 341 10.06 -17.04 -17.81
C GLY A 341 9.31 -15.72 -17.61
N THR A 342 8.20 -15.75 -16.87
CA THR A 342 7.37 -14.56 -16.54
C THR A 342 7.87 -13.73 -15.36
N ALA A 343 9.04 -14.03 -14.78
CA ALA A 343 9.57 -13.33 -13.60
C ALA A 343 10.99 -12.72 -13.81
N GLY A 344 11.55 -12.01 -12.82
CA GLY A 344 12.87 -11.34 -12.88
C GLY A 344 12.82 -9.81 -13.19
N PRO A 345 13.91 -9.04 -12.93
CA PRO A 345 13.97 -7.61 -13.27
C PRO A 345 13.89 -7.39 -14.79
N GLN A 346 13.40 -6.24 -15.21
CA GLN A 346 13.36 -5.85 -16.63
C GLN A 346 14.44 -4.81 -16.93
N GLY A 347 14.88 -4.79 -18.19
CA GLY A 347 15.73 -3.71 -18.69
C GLY A 347 15.09 -2.34 -18.51
N PHE A 348 15.94 -1.30 -18.43
CA PHE A 348 15.48 0.07 -18.22
C PHE A 348 14.59 0.57 -19.37
N TYR A 349 13.56 1.36 -19.02
CA TYR A 349 12.75 2.13 -19.94
C TYR A 349 13.44 3.46 -20.22
N LEU A 350 14.23 3.54 -21.28
CA LEU A 350 14.91 4.80 -21.62
C LEU A 350 13.88 5.89 -21.96
N LEU A 351 14.00 7.06 -21.31
CA LEU A 351 13.06 8.17 -21.51
C LEU A 351 13.26 8.89 -22.85
N GLY A 352 14.47 8.85 -23.40
CA GLY A 352 14.88 9.58 -24.61
C GLY A 352 14.82 11.11 -24.43
N SER A 353 14.82 11.84 -25.54
CA SER A 353 14.76 13.30 -25.57
C SER A 353 13.33 13.83 -25.32
N LEU A 354 12.86 13.77 -24.07
CA LEU A 354 11.49 14.15 -23.69
C LEU A 354 11.13 15.61 -24.03
N GLY A 355 12.11 16.51 -24.10
CA GLY A 355 11.91 17.90 -24.50
C GLY A 355 11.51 18.08 -25.98
N SER A 356 11.73 17.07 -26.83
CA SER A 356 11.20 17.04 -28.19
C SER A 356 9.76 16.56 -28.24
N LYS A 357 9.27 15.88 -27.20
CA LYS A 357 7.91 15.35 -27.13
C LYS A 357 6.91 16.39 -26.61
N THR A 358 7.26 17.10 -25.55
CA THR A 358 6.30 17.85 -24.74
C THR A 358 6.93 19.04 -24.02
N THR A 359 6.11 19.88 -23.39
CA THR A 359 6.56 20.97 -22.51
C THR A 359 6.74 20.49 -21.07
N ALA A 360 7.48 21.25 -20.26
CA ALA A 360 7.66 20.92 -18.85
C ALA A 360 6.33 20.95 -18.08
N GLU A 361 5.43 21.86 -18.41
CA GLU A 361 4.11 22.04 -17.79
C GLU A 361 3.20 20.86 -18.08
N ALA A 362 3.15 20.42 -19.35
CA ALA A 362 2.38 19.25 -19.74
C ALA A 362 2.94 17.96 -19.12
N LEU A 363 4.28 17.82 -19.06
CA LEU A 363 4.92 16.70 -18.38
C LEU A 363 4.68 16.72 -16.86
N ALA A 364 4.76 17.87 -16.20
CA ALA A 364 4.51 18.00 -14.77
C ALA A 364 3.09 17.55 -14.40
N LYS A 365 2.09 17.96 -15.19
CA LYS A 365 0.71 17.49 -15.02
C LYS A 365 0.59 15.97 -15.20
N TYR A 366 1.28 15.40 -16.18
CA TYR A 366 1.32 13.95 -16.38
C TYR A 366 1.97 13.23 -15.19
N LEU A 367 3.10 13.73 -14.67
CA LEU A 367 3.85 13.10 -13.58
C LEU A 367 3.09 13.06 -12.24
N GLN A 368 2.12 13.94 -12.02
CA GLN A 368 1.26 13.91 -10.83
C GLN A 368 0.29 12.73 -10.83
N ASN A 369 -0.21 12.31 -12.00
CA ASN A 369 -1.07 11.14 -12.12
C ASN A 369 -0.98 10.48 -13.52
N PRO A 370 0.09 9.70 -13.78
CA PRO A 370 0.25 9.02 -15.06
C PRO A 370 -0.88 8.04 -15.40
N LEU A 371 -1.48 7.42 -14.38
CA LEU A 371 -2.54 6.40 -14.53
C LEU A 371 -3.86 6.99 -15.03
N ALA A 372 -4.12 8.29 -14.81
CA ALA A 372 -5.26 8.97 -15.42
C ALA A 372 -5.16 8.99 -16.96
N THR A 373 -3.94 8.97 -17.50
CA THR A 373 -3.71 8.89 -18.95
C THR A 373 -3.63 7.44 -19.44
N ASN A 374 -3.04 6.55 -18.65
CA ASN A 374 -2.92 5.14 -18.99
C ASN A 374 -3.16 4.26 -17.74
N PRO A 375 -4.41 3.82 -17.50
CA PRO A 375 -4.76 3.02 -16.33
C PRO A 375 -4.00 1.69 -16.23
N HIS A 376 -3.62 1.09 -17.36
CA HIS A 376 -2.81 -0.13 -17.42
C HIS A 376 -1.32 0.16 -17.68
N GLY A 377 -0.90 1.42 -17.51
CA GLY A 377 0.45 1.88 -17.77
C GLY A 377 1.47 1.36 -16.77
N ARG A 378 2.71 1.18 -17.22
CA ARG A 378 3.85 0.83 -16.34
C ARG A 378 4.44 2.05 -15.62
N MET A 379 4.09 3.27 -16.04
CA MET A 379 4.49 4.49 -15.33
C MET A 379 3.53 4.68 -14.14
N PRO A 380 4.02 4.51 -12.91
CA PRO A 380 3.19 4.60 -11.71
C PRO A 380 3.01 6.05 -11.28
N ASN A 381 2.04 6.28 -10.39
CA ASN A 381 1.98 7.51 -9.62
C ASN A 381 3.03 7.47 -8.49
N MET A 382 3.96 8.43 -8.49
CA MET A 382 5.05 8.56 -7.50
C MET A 382 4.70 9.54 -6.37
N THR A 383 3.43 9.89 -6.23
CA THR A 383 2.87 10.81 -5.23
C THR A 383 3.59 12.16 -5.16
N LEU A 384 4.03 12.67 -6.32
CA LEU A 384 4.73 13.94 -6.44
C LEU A 384 3.80 15.11 -6.12
N SER A 385 4.29 16.06 -5.33
CA SER A 385 3.61 17.35 -5.18
C SER A 385 3.64 18.15 -6.49
N GLY A 386 2.84 19.20 -6.58
CA GLY A 386 2.81 20.06 -7.76
C GLY A 386 4.18 20.66 -8.11
N GLN A 387 4.94 21.06 -7.09
CA GLN A 387 6.27 21.63 -7.26
C GLN A 387 7.31 20.56 -7.63
N GLU A 388 7.31 19.42 -6.95
CA GLU A 388 8.23 18.30 -7.27
C GLU A 388 8.07 17.84 -8.72
N ALA A 389 6.82 17.69 -9.17
CA ALA A 389 6.52 17.32 -10.54
C ALA A 389 7.05 18.35 -11.56
N GLN A 390 6.97 19.64 -11.22
CA GLN A 390 7.46 20.73 -12.08
C GLN A 390 8.99 20.74 -12.19
N ASP A 391 9.70 20.58 -11.07
CA ASP A 391 11.16 20.55 -11.03
C ASP A 391 11.71 19.34 -11.80
N LEU A 392 11.12 18.16 -11.56
CA LEU A 392 11.45 16.94 -12.30
C LEU A 392 11.16 17.08 -13.79
N ALA A 393 10.01 17.66 -14.17
CA ALA A 393 9.65 17.84 -15.57
C ALA A 393 10.61 18.77 -16.32
N ARG A 394 11.05 19.87 -15.69
CA ARG A 394 12.07 20.77 -16.26
C ARG A 394 13.40 20.07 -16.45
N PHE A 395 13.84 19.30 -15.45
CA PHE A 395 15.05 18.49 -15.56
C PHE A 395 14.94 17.51 -16.74
N LEU A 396 13.84 16.78 -16.87
CA LEU A 396 13.65 15.78 -17.93
C LEU A 396 13.50 16.37 -19.34
N THR A 397 12.87 17.53 -19.47
CA THR A 397 12.64 18.18 -20.78
C THR A 397 13.81 19.01 -21.29
N ARG A 398 14.92 19.10 -20.53
CA ARG A 398 16.15 19.76 -21.01
C ARG A 398 16.79 19.03 -22.20
N GLN A 399 16.62 17.71 -22.28
CA GLN A 399 17.14 16.90 -23.39
C GLN A 399 16.19 16.97 -24.60
N LYS A 400 16.75 17.34 -25.75
CA LYS A 400 16.05 17.48 -27.03
C LYS A 400 16.83 16.77 -28.13
N ASP A 401 16.12 16.21 -29.09
CA ASP A 401 16.62 15.79 -30.40
C ASP A 401 16.26 16.88 -31.41
N GLU A 402 17.29 17.53 -31.98
CA GLU A 402 17.14 18.61 -32.95
C GLU A 402 16.55 18.14 -34.29
N LYS A 403 16.57 16.83 -34.56
CA LYS A 403 15.95 16.25 -35.77
C LYS A 403 14.43 16.14 -35.66
N VAL A 404 13.87 16.29 -34.46
CA VAL A 404 12.42 16.20 -34.23
C VAL A 404 11.84 17.62 -34.13
N ALA A 405 11.12 18.02 -35.16
CA ALA A 405 10.42 19.31 -35.18
C ALA A 405 9.27 19.35 -34.16
N LYS A 406 8.91 20.56 -33.69
CA LYS A 406 7.71 20.77 -32.87
C LYS A 406 6.44 20.84 -33.71
N GLY A 407 6.49 21.56 -34.83
CA GLY A 407 5.34 21.77 -35.71
C GLY A 407 4.95 20.52 -36.49
N LEU A 408 3.83 20.61 -37.20
CA LEU A 408 3.43 19.58 -38.18
C LEU A 408 4.54 19.45 -39.25
N PRO A 409 4.86 18.23 -39.73
CA PRO A 409 5.73 18.09 -40.90
C PRO A 409 5.12 18.78 -42.13
N ALA A 410 5.92 18.97 -43.18
CA ALA A 410 5.42 19.48 -44.45
C ALA A 410 4.34 18.56 -45.03
N GLU A 411 3.36 19.15 -45.73
CA GLU A 411 2.32 18.38 -46.39
C GLU A 411 2.93 17.44 -47.45
N PRO A 412 2.52 16.16 -47.50
CA PRO A 412 3.06 15.19 -48.45
C PRO A 412 2.59 15.47 -49.89
N ASP A 413 3.32 14.94 -50.87
CA ASP A 413 2.97 15.09 -52.30
C ASP A 413 1.64 14.42 -52.69
N LEU A 414 1.22 13.38 -51.95
CA LEU A 414 -0.05 12.70 -52.17
C LEU A 414 -1.22 13.48 -51.55
N THR A 415 -2.26 13.72 -52.34
CA THR A 415 -3.48 14.43 -51.88
C THR A 415 -4.35 13.56 -50.95
N PRO A 416 -5.14 14.16 -50.04
CA PRO A 416 -6.03 13.41 -49.14
C PRO A 416 -7.07 12.59 -49.92
N THR A 417 -7.51 13.06 -51.09
CA THR A 417 -8.46 12.35 -51.96
C THR A 417 -7.87 11.06 -52.55
N THR A 418 -6.57 11.03 -52.83
CA THR A 418 -5.87 9.83 -53.30
C THR A 418 -5.89 8.74 -52.24
N ILE A 419 -5.59 9.10 -50.98
CA ILE A 419 -5.54 8.17 -49.85
C ILE A 419 -6.94 7.74 -49.42
N ALA A 420 -7.94 8.62 -49.52
CA ALA A 420 -9.31 8.33 -49.09
C ALA A 420 -9.90 7.08 -49.77
N LYS A 421 -9.55 6.78 -51.03
CA LYS A 421 -10.13 5.63 -51.75
C LYS A 421 -9.99 4.31 -50.98
N SER A 422 -8.78 3.95 -50.54
CA SER A 422 -8.53 2.69 -49.82
C SER A 422 -9.13 2.70 -48.42
N VAL A 423 -9.15 3.84 -47.74
CA VAL A 423 -9.72 3.99 -46.40
C VAL A 423 -11.24 3.84 -46.41
N PHE A 424 -11.92 4.47 -47.38
CA PHE A 424 -13.38 4.39 -47.53
C PHE A 424 -13.82 2.99 -47.97
N GLU A 425 -13.04 2.32 -48.82
CA GLU A 425 -13.25 0.91 -49.18
C GLU A 425 -13.16 0.00 -47.94
N ALA A 426 -12.12 0.15 -47.12
CA ALA A 426 -11.93 -0.62 -45.89
C ALA A 426 -13.06 -0.41 -44.87
N LEU A 427 -13.66 0.79 -44.84
CA LEU A 427 -14.80 1.13 -43.98
C LEU A 427 -16.16 0.79 -44.59
N LYS A 428 -16.21 0.32 -45.85
CA LYS A 428 -17.45 0.12 -46.62
C LYS A 428 -18.34 1.37 -46.63
N ALA A 429 -17.72 2.53 -46.83
CA ALA A 429 -18.41 3.81 -46.80
C ALA A 429 -19.44 3.93 -47.93
N THR A 430 -20.56 4.58 -47.63
CA THR A 430 -21.65 4.85 -48.57
C THR A 430 -21.25 5.95 -49.57
N PRO A 431 -21.89 6.00 -50.76
CA PRO A 431 -21.68 7.09 -51.71
C PRO A 431 -21.92 8.49 -51.11
N ALA A 432 -22.88 8.60 -50.17
CA ALA A 432 -23.17 9.85 -49.47
C ALA A 432 -21.99 10.30 -48.58
N GLU A 433 -21.35 9.38 -47.86
CA GLU A 433 -20.17 9.68 -47.04
C GLU A 433 -18.98 10.12 -47.89
N THR A 434 -18.74 9.46 -49.03
CA THR A 434 -17.68 9.84 -49.97
C THR A 434 -17.95 11.22 -50.60
N ALA A 435 -19.20 11.50 -50.97
CA ALA A 435 -19.60 12.81 -51.51
C ALA A 435 -19.49 13.92 -50.46
N ALA A 436 -19.80 13.64 -49.18
CA ALA A 436 -19.63 14.59 -48.09
C ALA A 436 -18.16 14.92 -47.86
N PHE A 437 -17.27 13.93 -47.89
CA PHE A 437 -15.82 14.12 -47.78
C PHE A 437 -15.27 15.01 -48.90
N ALA A 438 -15.70 14.79 -50.14
CA ALA A 438 -15.23 15.58 -51.29
C ALA A 438 -15.55 17.09 -51.18
N LYS A 439 -16.57 17.47 -50.38
CA LYS A 439 -16.95 18.87 -50.15
C LYS A 439 -16.13 19.56 -49.06
N LEU A 440 -15.35 18.83 -48.29
CA LEU A 440 -14.50 19.39 -47.24
C LEU A 440 -13.32 20.16 -47.83
N LYS A 441 -12.84 21.19 -47.12
CA LYS A 441 -11.58 21.86 -47.47
C LYS A 441 -10.40 20.88 -47.28
N PRO A 442 -9.27 21.03 -47.99
CA PRO A 442 -8.13 20.11 -47.89
C PRO A 442 -7.66 19.84 -46.45
N ALA A 443 -7.56 20.88 -45.62
CA ALA A 443 -7.19 20.74 -44.21
C ALA A 443 -8.19 19.91 -43.39
N ASP A 444 -9.48 20.00 -43.71
CA ASP A 444 -10.54 19.24 -43.04
C ASP A 444 -10.65 17.80 -43.60
N GLN A 445 -10.29 17.60 -44.87
CA GLN A 445 -10.13 16.27 -45.46
C GLN A 445 -9.03 15.49 -44.75
N TRP A 446 -7.87 16.11 -44.48
CA TRP A 446 -6.79 15.46 -43.71
C TRP A 446 -7.22 15.05 -42.31
N LYS A 447 -7.98 15.91 -41.60
CA LYS A 447 -8.51 15.59 -40.27
C LYS A 447 -9.52 14.45 -40.31
N ASP A 448 -10.46 14.47 -41.25
CA ASP A 448 -11.47 13.42 -41.38
C ASP A 448 -10.82 12.07 -41.76
N LEU A 449 -9.85 12.09 -42.67
CA LEU A 449 -9.07 10.93 -43.05
C LEU A 449 -8.26 10.37 -41.88
N GLY A 450 -7.59 11.24 -41.12
CA GLY A 450 -6.85 10.86 -39.91
C GLY A 450 -7.72 10.17 -38.87
N LYS A 451 -8.93 10.71 -38.63
CA LYS A 451 -9.93 10.09 -37.74
C LYS A 451 -10.29 8.67 -38.19
N LYS A 452 -10.55 8.48 -39.49
CA LYS A 452 -10.90 7.18 -40.07
C LYS A 452 -9.73 6.19 -40.01
N LEU A 453 -8.52 6.67 -40.26
CA LEU A 453 -7.29 5.87 -40.19
C LEU A 453 -7.01 5.33 -38.78
N LEU A 454 -7.41 6.02 -37.71
CA LEU A 454 -7.31 5.46 -36.36
C LEU A 454 -8.11 4.16 -36.20
N THR A 455 -9.24 4.02 -36.89
CA THR A 455 -10.03 2.79 -36.93
C THR A 455 -9.43 1.77 -37.89
N THR A 456 -9.16 2.14 -39.15
CA THR A 456 -8.71 1.16 -40.16
C THR A 456 -7.29 0.64 -39.92
N LYS A 457 -6.42 1.43 -39.28
CA LYS A 457 -5.11 0.96 -38.80
C LYS A 457 -5.21 0.25 -37.44
N GLY A 458 -6.38 0.22 -36.80
CA GLY A 458 -6.58 -0.49 -35.52
C GLY A 458 -5.98 0.20 -34.30
N CYS A 459 -5.61 1.49 -34.38
CA CYS A 459 -5.08 2.25 -33.24
C CYS A 459 -6.05 2.23 -32.05
N VAL A 460 -7.35 2.35 -32.33
CA VAL A 460 -8.44 2.33 -31.34
C VAL A 460 -8.67 0.97 -30.69
N ASN A 461 -8.05 -0.11 -31.17
CA ASN A 461 -8.09 -1.41 -30.48
C ASN A 461 -7.31 -1.36 -29.17
N CYS A 462 -6.29 -0.50 -29.07
CA CYS A 462 -5.49 -0.31 -27.86
C CYS A 462 -5.75 1.05 -27.20
N HIS A 463 -5.96 2.10 -28.00
CA HIS A 463 -6.08 3.47 -27.51
C HIS A 463 -7.53 3.94 -27.41
N ALA A 464 -7.92 4.46 -26.24
CA ALA A 464 -9.18 5.19 -26.12
C ALA A 464 -9.11 6.54 -26.86
N VAL A 465 -10.11 6.84 -27.69
CA VAL A 465 -10.26 8.09 -28.43
C VAL A 465 -11.73 8.50 -28.41
N GLU A 466 -12.07 9.49 -27.60
CA GLU A 466 -13.45 9.82 -27.20
C GLU A 466 -13.74 11.33 -27.31
N PRO A 467 -13.57 11.96 -28.49
CA PRO A 467 -13.87 13.37 -28.66
C PRO A 467 -15.34 13.65 -28.35
N GLY A 468 -15.62 14.59 -27.44
CA GLY A 468 -16.98 14.89 -27.00
C GLY A 468 -17.68 13.75 -26.26
N GLY A 469 -16.92 12.83 -25.65
CA GLY A 469 -17.45 11.70 -24.86
C GLY A 469 -17.95 10.50 -25.67
N LYS A 470 -17.69 10.46 -26.98
CA LYS A 470 -18.09 9.34 -27.86
C LYS A 470 -16.87 8.59 -28.38
N ALA A 471 -16.73 7.32 -28.01
CA ALA A 471 -15.65 6.46 -28.47
C ALA A 471 -15.70 6.22 -29.99
N LEU A 472 -14.54 6.25 -30.63
CA LEU A 472 -14.40 5.82 -32.02
C LEU A 472 -14.63 4.29 -32.14
N PRO A 473 -15.23 3.82 -33.25
CA PRO A 473 -15.49 2.41 -33.46
C PRO A 473 -14.18 1.62 -33.63
N VAL A 474 -14.10 0.45 -33.01
CA VAL A 474 -12.96 -0.47 -33.08
C VAL A 474 -12.98 -1.33 -34.33
N LEU A 475 -11.79 -1.76 -34.78
CA LEU A 475 -11.66 -2.66 -35.92
C LEU A 475 -12.06 -4.10 -35.53
N THR A 476 -12.70 -4.82 -36.44
CA THR A 476 -13.17 -6.20 -36.24
C THR A 476 -12.63 -7.20 -37.27
N SER A 477 -11.70 -6.78 -38.15
CA SER A 477 -11.25 -7.59 -39.29
C SER A 477 -10.14 -8.61 -38.98
N ALA A 478 -9.54 -8.59 -37.80
CA ALA A 478 -8.48 -9.53 -37.44
C ALA A 478 -9.04 -10.95 -37.20
N PRO A 479 -8.29 -12.02 -37.52
CA PRO A 479 -8.70 -13.39 -37.21
C PRO A 479 -8.94 -13.60 -35.72
N ALA A 480 -10.00 -14.33 -35.37
CA ALA A 480 -10.26 -14.75 -33.99
C ALA A 480 -9.09 -15.57 -33.42
N LEU A 481 -8.89 -15.51 -32.10
CA LEU A 481 -7.76 -16.17 -31.43
C LEU A 481 -7.64 -17.66 -31.76
N ALA A 482 -8.77 -18.38 -31.81
CA ALA A 482 -8.81 -19.81 -32.13
C ALA A 482 -8.19 -20.16 -33.50
N LYS A 483 -8.17 -19.21 -34.45
CA LYS A 483 -7.55 -19.40 -35.77
C LYS A 483 -6.03 -19.26 -35.74
N LEU A 484 -5.45 -18.76 -34.66
CA LEU A 484 -4.00 -18.66 -34.49
C LEU A 484 -3.37 -19.95 -33.94
N ALA A 485 -4.17 -20.84 -33.34
CA ALA A 485 -3.72 -22.05 -32.64
C ALA A 485 -3.27 -23.21 -33.57
N GLN A 486 -3.20 -23.00 -34.88
CA GLN A 486 -2.74 -23.99 -35.87
C GLN A 486 -1.76 -23.35 -36.87
N PRO A 487 -0.52 -23.01 -36.45
CA PRO A 487 0.42 -22.31 -37.32
C PRO A 487 0.96 -23.25 -38.40
N LYS A 488 0.27 -23.34 -39.55
CA LYS A 488 0.85 -23.94 -40.77
C LYS A 488 1.93 -23.05 -41.42
N ALA A 489 2.06 -21.79 -41.01
CA ALA A 489 3.18 -20.90 -41.34
C ALA A 489 3.22 -19.71 -40.36
N ALA A 490 4.43 -19.27 -39.97
CA ALA A 490 4.64 -18.03 -39.22
C ALA A 490 4.36 -16.81 -40.13
N GLY A 491 3.09 -16.46 -40.31
CA GLY A 491 2.62 -15.30 -41.08
C GLY A 491 2.23 -14.10 -40.20
N GLY A 492 1.92 -12.96 -40.84
CA GLY A 492 1.47 -11.76 -40.14
C GLY A 492 2.53 -11.14 -39.22
N CYS A 493 2.15 -10.76 -38.00
CA CYS A 493 3.02 -10.02 -37.06
C CYS A 493 4.26 -10.82 -36.58
N VAL A 494 4.22 -12.16 -36.65
CA VAL A 494 5.33 -13.04 -36.24
C VAL A 494 6.14 -13.57 -37.43
N ALA A 495 5.88 -13.06 -38.64
CA ALA A 495 6.63 -13.45 -39.83
C ALA A 495 8.12 -13.09 -39.72
N ALA A 496 8.94 -13.73 -40.57
CA ALA A 496 10.35 -13.39 -40.70
C ALA A 496 10.52 -11.90 -41.06
N ALA A 497 9.75 -11.42 -42.04
CA ALA A 497 9.69 -10.03 -42.48
C ALA A 497 8.22 -9.53 -42.55
N PRO A 498 7.65 -9.03 -41.44
CA PRO A 498 6.30 -8.48 -41.44
C PRO A 498 6.27 -7.11 -42.17
N GLU A 499 5.21 -6.88 -42.95
CA GLU A 499 5.07 -5.66 -43.76
C GLU A 499 4.23 -4.58 -43.04
N ALA A 500 4.87 -3.46 -42.70
CA ALA A 500 4.19 -2.30 -42.13
C ALA A 500 3.17 -1.72 -43.14
N GLY A 501 2.02 -1.24 -42.66
CA GLY A 501 0.90 -0.83 -43.49
C GLY A 501 -0.14 -1.92 -43.74
N LYS A 502 0.25 -3.21 -43.68
CA LYS A 502 -0.66 -4.37 -43.73
C LYS A 502 -0.89 -4.99 -42.37
N VAL A 503 0.17 -5.16 -41.58
CA VAL A 503 0.12 -5.71 -40.21
C VAL A 503 0.94 -4.83 -39.25
N PRO A 504 0.62 -4.82 -37.96
CA PRO A 504 1.48 -4.20 -36.94
C PRO A 504 2.86 -4.87 -36.90
N VAL A 505 3.93 -4.07 -36.99
CA VAL A 505 5.30 -4.55 -36.93
C VAL A 505 5.89 -4.28 -35.55
N TYR A 506 6.05 -5.33 -34.75
CA TYR A 506 6.74 -5.28 -33.46
C TYR A 506 8.24 -5.55 -33.63
N LYS A 507 9.08 -4.85 -32.85
CA LYS A 507 10.51 -5.14 -32.79
C LYS A 507 10.75 -6.36 -31.91
N LEU A 508 10.76 -7.53 -32.54
CA LEU A 508 10.98 -8.83 -31.89
C LEU A 508 12.23 -9.49 -32.44
N ASP A 509 13.11 -9.95 -31.56
CA ASP A 509 14.24 -10.80 -31.95
C ASP A 509 13.80 -12.24 -32.28
N ALA A 510 14.74 -13.06 -32.76
CA ALA A 510 14.45 -14.43 -33.17
C ALA A 510 13.95 -15.31 -32.00
N ALA A 511 14.49 -15.12 -30.80
CA ALA A 511 14.11 -15.89 -29.61
C ALA A 511 12.71 -15.51 -29.12
N GLN A 512 12.39 -14.22 -29.12
CA GLN A 512 11.06 -13.69 -28.78
C GLN A 512 10.00 -14.17 -29.77
N LYS A 513 10.28 -14.14 -31.08
CA LYS A 513 9.39 -14.71 -32.10
C LYS A 513 9.17 -16.21 -31.88
N ALA A 514 10.23 -16.97 -31.63
CA ALA A 514 10.14 -18.41 -31.38
C ALA A 514 9.31 -18.71 -30.12
N ALA A 515 9.51 -17.97 -29.03
CA ALA A 515 8.73 -18.10 -27.79
C ALA A 515 7.24 -17.77 -28.01
N LEU A 516 6.92 -16.71 -28.75
CA LEU A 516 5.54 -16.37 -29.13
C LEU A 516 4.89 -17.48 -29.97
N VAL A 517 5.60 -18.00 -30.97
CA VAL A 517 5.11 -19.11 -31.81
C VAL A 517 4.91 -20.37 -30.96
N GLN A 518 5.81 -20.67 -30.03
CA GLN A 518 5.65 -21.77 -29.09
C GLN A 518 4.38 -21.60 -28.23
N PHE A 519 4.15 -20.40 -27.68
CA PHE A 519 2.95 -20.10 -26.90
C PHE A 519 1.66 -20.21 -27.74
N LEU A 520 1.66 -19.75 -28.99
CA LEU A 520 0.52 -19.88 -29.88
C LEU A 520 0.22 -21.35 -30.27
N THR A 521 1.26 -22.19 -30.34
CA THR A 521 1.14 -23.58 -30.77
C THR A 521 0.43 -24.44 -29.72
N ASP A 522 0.79 -24.30 -28.44
CA ASP A 522 0.23 -25.13 -27.36
C ASP A 522 0.06 -24.42 -26.01
N GLY A 523 0.47 -23.15 -25.90
CA GLY A 523 0.33 -22.34 -24.71
C GLY A 523 -1.10 -21.88 -24.44
N LEU A 524 -1.94 -21.81 -25.47
CA LEU A 524 -3.38 -21.55 -25.38
C LEU A 524 -4.20 -22.81 -25.07
N ALA A 525 -3.58 -24.00 -25.06
CA ALA A 525 -4.21 -25.23 -24.62
C ALA A 525 -4.05 -25.40 -23.10
N GLY A 526 -5.12 -25.78 -22.41
CA GLY A 526 -5.10 -26.03 -20.96
C GLY A 526 -6.46 -25.80 -20.31
N ALA A 527 -6.52 -25.99 -18.98
CA ALA A 527 -7.76 -25.88 -18.24
C ALA A 527 -8.26 -24.43 -18.04
N GLY A 528 -7.36 -23.44 -18.11
CA GLY A 528 -7.68 -22.04 -17.79
C GLY A 528 -7.98 -21.83 -16.31
N SER A 529 -7.36 -22.62 -15.43
CA SER A 529 -7.63 -22.56 -13.99
C SER A 529 -7.06 -21.28 -13.37
N PRO A 530 -7.74 -20.68 -12.39
CA PRO A 530 -7.18 -19.59 -11.59
C PRO A 530 -5.86 -20.00 -10.93
N ALA A 531 -4.82 -19.18 -11.09
CA ALA A 531 -3.50 -19.42 -10.52
C ALA A 531 -2.91 -18.12 -9.90
N PRO A 532 -3.40 -17.68 -8.72
CA PRO A 532 -3.00 -16.39 -8.15
C PRO A 532 -1.50 -16.26 -7.89
N ALA A 533 -0.85 -17.33 -7.41
CA ALA A 533 0.59 -17.34 -7.17
C ALA A 533 1.39 -17.13 -8.47
N PHE A 534 0.95 -17.72 -9.58
CA PHE A 534 1.53 -17.48 -10.90
C PHE A 534 1.28 -16.03 -11.36
N GLN A 535 0.07 -15.52 -11.17
CA GLN A 535 -0.29 -14.13 -11.51
C GLN A 535 0.58 -13.11 -10.76
N ALA A 536 0.89 -13.35 -9.49
CA ALA A 536 1.77 -12.49 -8.69
C ALA A 536 3.21 -12.45 -9.25
N ARG A 537 3.75 -13.61 -9.68
CA ARG A 537 5.08 -13.67 -10.32
C ARG A 537 5.14 -12.83 -11.60
N VAL A 538 4.13 -12.98 -12.46
CA VAL A 538 4.00 -12.20 -13.70
C VAL A 538 3.94 -10.71 -13.38
N ALA A 539 3.18 -10.30 -12.36
CA ALA A 539 3.04 -8.91 -11.98
C ALA A 539 4.34 -8.29 -11.47
N PHE A 540 5.16 -9.02 -10.69
CA PHE A 540 6.46 -8.53 -10.24
C PHE A 540 7.40 -8.17 -11.39
N LYS A 541 7.37 -8.93 -12.49
CA LYS A 541 8.11 -8.60 -13.72
C LYS A 541 7.47 -7.44 -14.46
N ARG A 542 6.16 -7.51 -14.70
CA ARG A 542 5.40 -6.51 -15.48
C ARG A 542 5.56 -5.09 -14.94
N PHE A 543 5.59 -4.95 -13.62
CA PHE A 543 5.68 -3.65 -12.94
C PHE A 543 7.09 -3.31 -12.44
N ASN A 544 8.11 -4.10 -12.82
CA ASN A 544 9.51 -3.90 -12.42
C ASN A 544 9.72 -3.86 -10.89
N CYS A 545 8.93 -4.61 -10.11
CA CYS A 545 9.09 -4.62 -8.66
C CYS A 545 10.52 -5.01 -8.23
N LEU A 546 11.15 -5.91 -8.98
CA LEU A 546 12.50 -6.41 -8.70
C LEU A 546 13.62 -5.44 -9.10
N ASN A 547 13.33 -4.36 -9.83
CA ASN A 547 14.35 -3.31 -10.08
C ASN A 547 14.67 -2.53 -8.79
N CYS A 548 13.74 -2.49 -7.84
CA CYS A 548 13.93 -1.85 -6.54
C CYS A 548 14.08 -2.89 -5.43
N HIS A 549 13.22 -3.91 -5.42
CA HIS A 549 13.15 -4.88 -4.32
C HIS A 549 13.99 -6.14 -4.59
N LYS A 550 14.63 -6.64 -3.54
CA LYS A 550 15.23 -7.98 -3.58
C LYS A 550 14.16 -9.05 -3.31
N ARG A 551 14.09 -10.08 -4.16
CA ARG A 551 13.29 -11.28 -3.92
C ARG A 551 14.08 -12.52 -4.34
N ASP A 552 14.21 -13.43 -3.40
CA ASP A 552 14.75 -14.77 -3.53
C ASP A 552 16.14 -14.74 -4.20
N GLY A 553 16.96 -13.76 -3.83
CA GLY A 553 18.33 -13.59 -4.36
C GLY A 553 18.41 -12.74 -5.62
N GLU A 554 17.29 -12.33 -6.20
CA GLU A 554 17.24 -11.49 -7.40
C GLU A 554 16.81 -10.05 -7.09
N GLY A 555 17.19 -9.14 -7.98
CA GLY A 555 16.75 -7.76 -7.97
C GLY A 555 17.47 -6.88 -6.94
N GLY A 556 16.83 -5.77 -6.59
CA GLY A 556 17.42 -4.73 -5.77
C GLY A 556 18.15 -3.67 -6.59
N PHE A 557 18.46 -2.53 -5.95
CA PHE A 557 19.34 -1.54 -6.56
C PHE A 557 20.74 -2.11 -6.76
N ASP A 558 21.37 -1.70 -7.86
CA ASP A 558 22.81 -1.86 -8.02
C ASP A 558 23.58 -0.99 -7.02
N GLU A 559 24.88 -1.26 -6.89
CA GLU A 559 25.73 -0.58 -5.92
C GLU A 559 25.90 0.91 -6.26
N ALA A 560 25.99 1.26 -7.54
CA ALA A 560 26.21 2.63 -8.01
C ALA A 560 25.03 3.54 -7.64
N LEU A 561 23.80 3.11 -7.95
CA LEU A 561 22.57 3.83 -7.61
C LEU A 561 22.40 3.92 -6.09
N SER A 562 22.69 2.84 -5.36
CA SER A 562 22.64 2.83 -3.89
C SER A 562 23.61 3.85 -3.29
N ASN A 563 24.84 3.94 -3.81
CA ASN A 563 25.85 4.91 -3.36
C ASN A 563 25.43 6.34 -3.69
N GLN A 564 24.87 6.59 -4.87
CA GLN A 564 24.37 7.91 -5.25
C GLN A 564 23.20 8.36 -4.37
N MET A 565 22.23 7.48 -4.10
CA MET A 565 21.12 7.78 -3.19
C MET A 565 21.62 8.10 -1.77
N LYS A 566 22.57 7.31 -1.22
CA LYS A 566 23.16 7.59 0.09
C LYS A 566 23.79 8.97 0.15
N ALA A 567 24.57 9.36 -0.86
CA ALA A 567 25.20 10.67 -0.91
C ALA A 567 24.17 11.81 -0.94
N LEU A 568 23.10 11.66 -1.72
CA LEU A 568 22.04 12.68 -1.85
C LEU A 568 21.13 12.80 -0.61
N GLU A 569 20.92 11.70 0.10
CA GLU A 569 20.11 11.62 1.32
C GLU A 569 20.94 11.81 2.60
N LYS A 570 22.28 11.90 2.48
CA LYS A 570 23.23 11.88 3.60
C LYS A 570 23.02 10.68 4.52
N ALA A 571 22.71 9.53 3.92
CA ALA A 571 22.47 8.29 4.63
C ALA A 571 23.78 7.52 4.82
N GLU A 572 23.97 6.95 6.00
CA GLU A 572 25.19 6.21 6.32
C GLU A 572 25.18 4.80 5.72
N ASN A 573 24.01 4.16 5.62
CA ASN A 573 23.88 2.77 5.17
C ASN A 573 22.94 2.58 3.99
N ALA A 574 23.13 1.47 3.26
CA ALA A 574 22.29 1.13 2.10
C ALA A 574 20.83 0.84 2.47
N ASP A 575 20.57 0.28 3.65
CA ASP A 575 19.21 0.00 4.15
C ASP A 575 18.38 1.27 4.37
N ASP A 576 19.04 2.41 4.60
CA ASP A 576 18.41 3.72 4.81
C ASP A 576 17.89 4.33 3.49
N VAL A 577 18.35 3.80 2.34
CA VAL A 577 17.91 4.23 1.00
C VAL A 577 17.28 3.11 0.17
N SER A 578 17.37 1.86 0.61
CA SER A 578 16.83 0.69 -0.11
C SER A 578 15.41 0.34 0.33
N PRO A 579 14.54 -0.15 -0.58
CA PRO A 579 13.22 -0.67 -0.21
C PRO A 579 13.31 -1.99 0.58
N PRO A 580 12.23 -2.44 1.26
CA PRO A 580 12.25 -3.71 1.99
C PRO A 580 12.40 -4.91 1.04
N ARG A 581 12.96 -6.03 1.52
CA ARG A 581 12.99 -7.29 0.75
C ARG A 581 11.58 -7.84 0.57
N LEU A 582 11.30 -8.42 -0.59
CA LEU A 582 10.05 -9.12 -0.89
C LEU A 582 10.12 -10.62 -0.54
N THR A 583 11.31 -11.20 -0.30
CA THR A 583 11.42 -12.54 0.27
C THR A 583 10.77 -12.60 1.64
N GLY A 584 9.83 -13.52 1.82
CA GLY A 584 9.14 -13.73 3.07
C GLY A 584 8.14 -12.64 3.42
N ALA A 585 7.79 -11.76 2.46
CA ALA A 585 6.85 -10.66 2.72
C ALA A 585 5.44 -11.18 3.00
N GLY A 586 5.05 -12.32 2.43
CA GLY A 586 3.81 -13.03 2.73
C GLY A 586 3.77 -13.57 4.15
N HIS A 587 4.90 -14.02 4.72
CA HIS A 587 4.97 -14.38 6.15
C HIS A 587 5.07 -13.16 7.07
N LYS A 588 5.64 -12.06 6.58
CA LYS A 588 5.94 -10.87 7.38
C LYS A 588 4.75 -9.95 7.54
N LEU A 589 4.10 -9.58 6.43
CA LEU A 589 3.12 -8.49 6.40
C LEU A 589 1.71 -9.03 6.61
N ARG A 590 0.90 -8.27 7.35
CA ARG A 590 -0.55 -8.48 7.37
C ARG A 590 -1.14 -8.01 6.05
N THR A 591 -2.18 -8.69 5.57
CA THR A 591 -2.80 -8.40 4.27
C THR A 591 -3.32 -6.96 4.19
N PRO A 592 -3.99 -6.39 5.22
CA PRO A 592 -4.50 -5.01 5.15
C PRO A 592 -3.37 -3.98 5.01
N TRP A 593 -2.26 -4.16 5.73
CA TRP A 593 -1.11 -3.27 5.60
C TRP A 593 -0.43 -3.40 4.24
N PHE A 594 -0.32 -4.62 3.70
CA PHE A 594 0.25 -4.82 2.38
C PHE A 594 -0.60 -4.13 1.30
N LYS A 595 -1.93 -4.19 1.42
CA LYS A 595 -2.86 -3.43 0.59
C LYS A 595 -2.61 -1.92 0.72
N ASP A 596 -2.56 -1.39 1.94
CA ASP A 596 -2.28 0.05 2.16
C ASP A 596 -0.97 0.52 1.51
N VAL A 597 0.09 -0.28 1.58
CA VAL A 597 1.38 0.06 0.94
C VAL A 597 1.26 0.10 -0.60
N LEU A 598 0.52 -0.84 -1.20
CA LEU A 598 0.45 -0.99 -2.66
C LEU A 598 -0.52 -0.05 -3.35
N ILE A 599 -1.64 0.30 -2.69
CA ILE A 599 -2.71 1.08 -3.33
C ILE A 599 -3.08 2.37 -2.57
N HIS A 600 -2.65 2.56 -1.32
CA HIS A 600 -2.92 3.77 -0.53
C HIS A 600 -1.65 4.51 -0.09
N ALA A 601 -0.51 4.21 -0.72
CA ALA A 601 0.79 4.81 -0.43
C ALA A 601 1.22 4.74 1.06
N GLY A 602 0.82 3.70 1.79
CA GLY A 602 1.20 3.48 3.19
C GLY A 602 2.72 3.44 3.39
N ARG A 603 3.24 4.13 4.43
CA ARG A 603 4.68 4.30 4.66
C ARG A 603 5.11 3.83 6.04
N ALA A 604 5.96 2.81 6.08
CA ALA A 604 6.66 2.40 7.31
C ALA A 604 7.91 3.23 7.62
N ARG A 605 8.45 3.95 6.61
CA ARG A 605 9.68 4.75 6.70
C ARG A 605 9.44 6.13 6.09
N PRO A 606 8.62 7.00 6.73
CA PRO A 606 8.21 8.27 6.15
C PRO A 606 9.36 9.27 5.93
N TRP A 607 10.51 9.06 6.58
CA TRP A 607 11.70 9.93 6.44
C TRP A 607 12.50 9.71 5.15
N MET A 608 12.31 8.61 4.43
CA MET A 608 13.03 8.37 3.17
C MET A 608 12.43 9.20 2.04
N SER A 609 13.23 9.73 1.12
CA SER A 609 12.67 10.31 -0.12
C SER A 609 12.12 9.24 -1.09
N LEU A 610 12.58 7.98 -0.98
CA LEU A 610 12.11 6.87 -1.79
C LEU A 610 10.63 6.57 -1.52
N ARG A 611 9.87 6.34 -2.59
CA ARG A 611 8.41 6.12 -2.55
C ARG A 611 8.05 4.78 -3.18
N MET A 612 7.09 4.09 -2.57
CA MET A 612 6.51 2.89 -3.19
C MET A 612 5.64 3.35 -4.37
N PRO A 613 5.91 2.89 -5.61
CA PRO A 613 5.14 3.33 -6.75
C PRO A 613 3.70 2.84 -6.69
N GLN A 614 2.73 3.71 -7.01
CA GLN A 614 1.31 3.39 -7.02
C GLN A 614 0.88 3.02 -8.45
N TYR A 615 0.58 1.73 -8.68
CA TYR A 615 0.18 1.20 -9.99
C TYR A 615 -1.34 1.13 -10.18
N GLY A 616 -2.13 1.43 -9.14
CA GLY A 616 -3.60 1.39 -9.18
C GLY A 616 -4.17 -0.02 -9.00
N ASP A 617 -5.41 -0.07 -8.50
CA ASP A 617 -6.04 -1.28 -8.00
C ASP A 617 -6.13 -2.40 -9.04
N ALA A 618 -6.55 -2.05 -10.27
CA ALA A 618 -6.69 -3.00 -11.38
C ALA A 618 -5.40 -3.76 -11.72
N ASN A 619 -4.24 -3.21 -11.34
CA ASN A 619 -2.94 -3.76 -11.66
C ASN A 619 -2.30 -4.55 -10.51
N VAL A 620 -2.53 -4.17 -9.25
CA VAL A 620 -1.79 -4.72 -8.10
C VAL A 620 -2.63 -5.10 -6.88
N ALA A 621 -3.93 -4.82 -6.84
CA ALA A 621 -4.76 -5.06 -5.64
C ALA A 621 -4.90 -6.55 -5.26
N PHE A 622 -4.64 -7.48 -6.19
CA PHE A 622 -4.67 -8.92 -5.92
C PHE A 622 -3.38 -9.46 -5.27
N ILE A 623 -2.27 -8.70 -5.34
CA ILE A 623 -0.95 -9.15 -4.84
C ILE A 623 -0.96 -9.44 -3.33
N PRO A 624 -1.59 -8.62 -2.45
CA PRO A 624 -1.65 -8.89 -1.01
C PRO A 624 -2.22 -10.26 -0.65
N GLU A 625 -3.15 -10.79 -1.44
CA GLU A 625 -3.73 -12.13 -1.23
C GLU A 625 -2.91 -13.24 -1.90
N ALA A 626 -2.32 -12.96 -3.06
CA ALA A 626 -1.55 -13.93 -3.82
C ALA A 626 -0.14 -14.19 -3.26
N MET A 627 0.49 -13.17 -2.67
CA MET A 627 1.86 -13.27 -2.14
C MET A 627 1.99 -14.27 -0.98
N PRO A 628 1.09 -14.29 0.03
CA PRO A 628 1.07 -15.35 1.04
C PRO A 628 1.01 -16.75 0.42
N LYS A 629 0.16 -16.96 -0.60
CA LYS A 629 -0.01 -18.26 -1.26
C LYS A 629 1.26 -18.73 -1.98
N LEU A 630 1.99 -17.78 -2.58
CA LEU A 630 3.29 -18.01 -3.21
C LEU A 630 4.34 -18.54 -2.20
N GLU A 631 4.20 -18.16 -0.94
CA GLU A 631 5.11 -18.55 0.15
C GLU A 631 4.56 -19.70 1.01
N GLY A 632 3.47 -20.37 0.56
CA GLY A 632 2.90 -21.53 1.26
C GLY A 632 2.10 -21.17 2.51
N THR A 633 1.83 -19.88 2.74
CA THR A 633 0.99 -19.38 3.83
C THR A 633 -0.32 -18.81 3.30
N THR A 634 -1.17 -18.32 4.20
CA THR A 634 -2.49 -17.76 3.85
C THR A 634 -2.51 -16.25 4.10
N PRO A 635 -3.41 -15.50 3.45
CA PRO A 635 -3.71 -14.13 3.86
C PRO A 635 -3.99 -14.05 5.38
N ASP A 636 -3.55 -12.97 6.01
CA ASP A 636 -3.72 -12.73 7.44
C ASP A 636 -4.29 -11.34 7.69
N ASP A 637 -5.56 -11.32 8.09
CA ASP A 637 -6.30 -10.12 8.47
C ASP A 637 -6.44 -10.00 9.99
N VAL A 638 -6.00 -10.99 10.75
CA VAL A 638 -6.21 -11.05 12.20
C VAL A 638 -5.00 -10.43 12.90
N VAL A 639 -5.25 -9.65 13.95
CA VAL A 639 -4.16 -9.19 14.83
C VAL A 639 -3.82 -10.35 15.76
N GLY A 640 -2.54 -10.74 15.80
CA GLY A 640 -2.07 -11.77 16.73
C GLY A 640 -2.43 -11.42 18.17
N LYS A 641 -3.00 -12.40 18.88
CA LYS A 641 -3.55 -12.21 20.23
C LYS A 641 -2.44 -12.36 21.26
N SER A 642 -2.26 -11.32 22.05
CA SER A 642 -1.60 -11.37 23.35
C SER A 642 -2.61 -10.89 24.39
N GLU A 643 -2.53 -11.43 25.60
CA GLU A 643 -3.42 -11.06 26.70
C GLU A 643 -3.12 -9.62 27.14
N LEU A 644 -4.13 -8.74 27.03
CA LEU A 644 -3.97 -7.31 27.28
C LEU A 644 -4.17 -6.99 28.77
N THR A 645 -3.14 -7.17 29.58
CA THR A 645 -3.17 -6.80 31.01
C THR A 645 -2.30 -5.58 31.31
N ALA A 646 -2.68 -4.78 32.32
CA ALA A 646 -1.90 -3.61 32.73
C ALA A 646 -0.45 -3.96 33.11
N ALA A 647 -0.23 -5.13 33.73
CA ALA A 647 1.11 -5.62 34.09
C ALA A 647 1.97 -5.91 32.85
N LYS A 648 1.42 -6.58 31.82
CA LYS A 648 2.12 -6.84 30.56
C LYS A 648 2.42 -5.56 29.80
N VAL A 649 1.48 -4.62 29.77
CA VAL A 649 1.65 -3.30 29.15
C VAL A 649 2.81 -2.54 29.81
N GLU A 650 2.85 -2.46 31.14
CA GLU A 650 3.93 -1.75 31.85
C GLU A 650 5.29 -2.45 31.69
N ALA A 651 5.31 -3.79 31.67
CA ALA A 651 6.51 -4.55 31.36
C ALA A 651 7.04 -4.23 29.95
N GLY A 652 6.17 -4.26 28.93
CA GLY A 652 6.53 -3.90 27.56
C GLY A 652 7.01 -2.46 27.42
N ARG A 653 6.34 -1.52 28.09
CA ARG A 653 6.75 -0.11 28.15
C ARG A 653 8.14 0.06 28.76
N THR A 654 8.41 -0.64 29.88
CA THR A 654 9.72 -0.63 30.54
C THR A 654 10.81 -1.18 29.62
N LEU A 655 10.55 -2.32 28.98
CA LEU A 655 11.47 -2.96 28.04
C LEU A 655 11.80 -2.06 26.84
N ALA A 656 10.83 -1.31 26.32
CA ALA A 656 11.07 -0.43 25.16
C ALA A 656 11.94 0.80 25.49
N GLY A 657 11.91 1.29 26.74
CA GLY A 657 12.54 2.54 27.16
C GLY A 657 14.06 2.52 27.30
N LYS A 658 14.64 3.68 27.65
CA LYS A 658 16.09 3.88 27.80
C LYS A 658 16.75 2.96 28.84
N ASN A 659 16.00 2.55 29.85
CA ASN A 659 16.49 1.70 30.95
C ASN A 659 16.20 0.21 30.72
N GLY A 660 15.58 -0.16 29.58
CA GLY A 660 15.28 -1.54 29.20
C GLY A 660 16.22 -2.03 28.10
N LEU A 661 15.63 -2.54 27.01
CA LEU A 661 16.33 -3.00 25.81
C LEU A 661 16.74 -1.86 24.86
N GLY A 662 16.38 -0.61 25.18
CA GLY A 662 16.84 0.57 24.43
C GLY A 662 16.23 0.71 23.03
N CYS A 663 15.05 0.16 22.77
CA CYS A 663 14.39 0.21 21.45
C CYS A 663 14.26 1.63 20.89
N ILE A 664 14.00 2.61 21.77
CA ILE A 664 13.87 4.03 21.44
C ILE A 664 15.15 4.71 20.95
N ALA A 665 16.31 4.08 21.11
CA ALA A 665 17.56 4.59 20.55
C ALA A 665 17.55 4.57 19.01
N CYS A 666 16.69 3.75 18.42
CA CYS A 666 16.55 3.63 16.97
C CYS A 666 15.12 3.84 16.47
N HIS A 667 14.13 3.36 17.20
CA HIS A 667 12.75 3.36 16.72
C HIS A 667 11.98 4.61 17.12
N ASP A 668 11.22 5.15 16.17
CA ASP A 668 10.13 6.07 16.47
C ASP A 668 9.03 5.33 17.26
N ILE A 669 8.30 6.04 18.10
CA ILE A 669 7.12 5.50 18.79
C ILE A 669 5.99 6.52 18.79
N SER A 670 4.86 6.14 18.22
CA SER A 670 3.64 6.97 18.16
C SER A 670 3.91 8.36 17.56
N GLY A 671 4.70 8.41 16.49
CA GLY A 671 5.10 9.62 15.77
C GLY A 671 6.20 10.45 16.43
N ILE A 672 6.71 10.04 17.60
CA ILE A 672 7.84 10.70 18.26
C ILE A 672 9.14 10.06 17.79
N THR A 673 10.06 10.89 17.32
CA THR A 673 11.34 10.43 16.79
C THR A 673 12.20 9.82 17.90
N GLY A 674 12.75 8.63 17.63
CA GLY A 674 13.77 8.01 18.48
C GLY A 674 15.16 8.65 18.34
N GLY A 675 16.21 7.89 18.65
CA GLY A 675 17.61 8.32 18.49
C GLY A 675 18.15 8.28 17.05
N GLY A 676 19.48 8.23 16.91
CA GLY A 676 20.21 8.55 15.67
C GLY A 676 19.95 7.65 14.45
N THR A 677 19.84 6.33 14.61
CA THR A 677 19.53 5.40 13.51
C THR A 677 18.02 5.20 13.40
N ARG A 678 17.35 5.68 12.35
CA ARG A 678 15.88 5.61 12.27
C ARG A 678 15.32 4.24 11.87
N GLY A 679 14.63 3.59 12.81
CA GLY A 679 13.80 2.40 12.61
C GLY A 679 12.29 2.73 12.51
N PRO A 680 11.45 1.83 11.96
CA PRO A 680 10.01 2.07 11.81
C PRO A 680 9.30 2.35 13.13
N ASP A 681 8.21 3.12 13.08
CA ASP A 681 7.38 3.40 14.26
C ASP A 681 6.84 2.09 14.88
N LEU A 682 7.21 1.82 16.12
CA LEU A 682 6.83 0.59 16.83
C LEU A 682 5.36 0.57 17.24
N ALA A 683 4.70 1.73 17.34
CA ALA A 683 3.25 1.80 17.57
C ALA A 683 2.44 1.28 16.37
N LEU A 684 3.07 1.06 15.22
CA LEU A 684 2.43 0.45 14.04
C LEU A 684 2.69 -1.05 13.94
N THR A 685 3.38 -1.68 14.90
CA THR A 685 3.85 -3.06 14.76
C THR A 685 2.72 -4.05 14.46
N ASN A 686 1.65 -4.06 15.28
CA ASN A 686 0.53 -4.99 15.11
C ASN A 686 -0.35 -4.69 13.90
N GLN A 687 -0.27 -3.48 13.33
CA GLN A 687 -0.93 -3.13 12.07
C GLN A 687 -0.17 -3.71 10.88
N ARG A 688 1.17 -3.71 10.94
CA ARG A 688 2.03 -4.02 9.80
C ARG A 688 2.43 -5.48 9.70
N VAL A 689 2.83 -6.09 10.80
CA VAL A 689 3.50 -7.40 10.79
C VAL A 689 2.69 -8.49 11.47
N ARG A 690 2.87 -9.73 11.02
CA ARG A 690 2.26 -10.92 11.63
C ARG A 690 2.99 -11.31 12.91
N TYR A 691 2.26 -11.83 13.89
CA TYR A 691 2.81 -12.19 15.21
C TYR A 691 3.90 -13.27 15.11
N ASP A 692 3.67 -14.34 14.36
CA ASP A 692 4.65 -15.42 14.18
C ASP A 692 5.95 -14.95 13.51
N TRP A 693 5.86 -13.95 12.63
CA TRP A 693 7.04 -13.30 12.07
C TRP A 693 7.73 -12.42 13.11
N TYR A 694 6.97 -11.62 13.87
CA TYR A 694 7.52 -10.78 14.94
C TYR A 694 8.29 -11.61 15.97
N VAL A 695 7.74 -12.73 16.44
CA VAL A 695 8.42 -13.62 17.39
C VAL A 695 9.75 -14.14 16.83
N ARG A 696 9.77 -14.60 15.57
CA ARG A 696 11.01 -15.06 14.92
C ARG A 696 12.02 -13.93 14.72
N TRP A 697 11.53 -12.75 14.32
CA TRP A 697 12.35 -11.56 14.13
C TRP A 697 13.01 -11.11 15.42
N MET A 698 12.28 -11.07 16.53
CA MET A 698 12.81 -10.66 17.83
C MET A 698 13.85 -11.66 18.34
N HIS A 699 13.64 -12.95 18.09
CA HIS A 699 14.60 -13.97 18.48
C HIS A 699 15.85 -14.00 17.63
N GLN A 700 15.80 -13.80 16.31
CA GLN A 700 16.98 -13.91 15.45
C GLN A 700 16.93 -12.91 14.27
N PRO A 701 17.07 -11.59 14.52
CA PRO A 701 17.00 -10.58 13.47
C PRO A 701 18.07 -10.76 12.37
N GLN A 702 19.32 -11.10 12.73
CA GLN A 702 20.40 -11.32 11.76
C GLN A 702 20.14 -12.51 10.84
N ARG A 703 19.47 -13.55 11.34
CA ARG A 703 19.08 -14.71 10.54
C ARG A 703 17.96 -14.36 9.56
N SER A 704 16.99 -13.57 10.02
CA SER A 704 15.85 -13.12 9.21
C SER A 704 16.26 -12.10 8.14
N ALA A 705 17.16 -11.18 8.47
CA ALA A 705 17.71 -10.19 7.55
C ALA A 705 19.20 -9.94 7.83
N PRO A 706 20.10 -10.67 7.17
CA PRO A 706 21.54 -10.46 7.31
C PRO A 706 21.94 -9.01 7.03
N GLY A 707 22.73 -8.44 7.94
CA GLY A 707 23.22 -7.06 7.87
C GLY A 707 22.31 -6.02 8.55
N THR A 708 21.19 -6.45 9.16
CA THR A 708 20.30 -5.52 9.87
C THR A 708 21.00 -4.87 11.08
N ARG A 709 20.62 -3.64 11.43
CA ARG A 709 21.08 -2.97 12.66
C ARG A 709 20.32 -3.38 13.92
N MET A 710 19.24 -4.19 13.79
CA MET A 710 18.48 -4.65 14.95
C MET A 710 19.36 -5.57 15.83
N PRO A 711 19.53 -5.27 17.13
CA PRO A 711 20.36 -6.07 18.01
C PRO A 711 19.72 -7.43 18.32
N GLN A 712 20.58 -8.41 18.54
CA GLN A 712 20.23 -9.76 18.98
C GLN A 712 20.04 -9.77 20.51
N ASN A 713 18.88 -9.27 20.99
CA ASN A 713 18.61 -9.14 22.43
C ASN A 713 18.18 -10.43 23.12
N PHE A 714 17.81 -11.45 22.34
CA PHE A 714 17.30 -12.71 22.83
C PHE A 714 18.13 -13.85 22.24
N ILE A 715 18.65 -14.74 23.09
CA ILE A 715 19.48 -15.87 22.70
C ILE A 715 18.96 -17.09 23.46
N ASP A 716 18.59 -18.15 22.73
CA ASP A 716 18.10 -19.42 23.27
C ASP A 716 16.98 -19.25 24.33
N GLY A 717 16.02 -18.36 24.07
CA GLY A 717 14.88 -18.10 24.94
C GLY A 717 15.19 -17.22 26.17
N LYS A 718 16.42 -16.69 26.28
CA LYS A 718 16.83 -15.77 27.34
C LYS A 718 17.09 -14.37 26.80
N ALA A 719 16.67 -13.35 27.54
CA ALA A 719 16.93 -11.95 27.23
C ALA A 719 18.22 -11.47 27.91
N LEU A 720 18.94 -10.56 27.25
CA LEU A 720 20.09 -9.86 27.84
C LEU A 720 19.69 -8.99 29.05
N PHE A 721 18.46 -8.47 29.05
CA PHE A 721 17.93 -7.68 30.15
C PHE A 721 17.12 -8.56 31.10
N THR A 722 17.58 -8.77 32.33
CA THR A 722 16.99 -9.75 33.25
C THR A 722 16.00 -9.16 34.26
N ALA A 723 15.95 -7.83 34.41
CA ALA A 723 15.14 -7.18 35.45
C ALA A 723 13.62 -7.30 35.24
N VAL A 724 13.17 -7.66 34.04
CA VAL A 724 11.76 -7.95 33.73
C VAL A 724 11.63 -9.43 33.41
N TYR A 725 10.64 -10.11 34.00
CA TYR A 725 10.40 -11.57 33.85
C TYR A 725 11.64 -12.46 34.07
N ASN A 726 12.59 -12.04 34.90
CA ASN A 726 13.84 -12.79 35.17
C ASN A 726 14.61 -13.18 33.89
N GLY A 727 14.51 -12.35 32.84
CA GLY A 727 15.15 -12.60 31.55
C GLY A 727 14.51 -13.70 30.71
N ASP A 728 13.25 -14.08 30.97
CA ASP A 728 12.47 -14.92 30.05
C ASP A 728 12.21 -14.17 28.75
N GLY A 729 12.84 -14.63 27.67
CA GLY A 729 12.78 -13.95 26.38
C GLY A 729 11.40 -13.99 25.74
N ASP A 730 10.68 -15.11 25.85
CA ASP A 730 9.35 -15.24 25.25
C ASP A 730 8.33 -14.37 25.97
N ALA A 731 8.39 -14.31 27.31
CA ALA A 731 7.53 -13.42 28.10
C ALA A 731 7.80 -11.94 27.82
N GLN A 732 9.07 -11.55 27.66
CA GLN A 732 9.42 -10.16 27.31
C GLN A 732 8.98 -9.78 25.89
N ILE A 733 9.12 -10.70 24.93
CA ILE A 733 8.69 -10.49 23.54
C ILE A 733 7.16 -10.34 23.47
N ASP A 734 6.42 -11.18 24.21
CA ASP A 734 4.96 -11.08 24.35
C ASP A 734 4.56 -9.73 24.94
N ALA A 735 5.18 -9.31 26.06
CA ALA A 735 4.87 -8.02 26.69
C ALA A 735 5.17 -6.80 25.80
N LEU A 736 6.27 -6.84 25.04
CA LEU A 736 6.56 -5.82 24.02
C LEU A 736 5.47 -5.79 22.94
N TRP A 737 5.02 -6.95 22.46
CA TRP A 737 3.91 -7.03 21.51
C TRP A 737 2.62 -6.48 22.10
N THR A 738 2.28 -6.82 23.35
CA THR A 738 1.11 -6.30 24.07
C THR A 738 1.14 -4.77 24.11
N TYR A 739 2.29 -4.20 24.50
CA TYR A 739 2.48 -2.76 24.59
C TYR A 739 2.38 -2.06 23.23
N PHE A 740 3.09 -2.55 22.20
CA PHE A 740 3.01 -1.99 20.85
C PHE A 740 1.62 -2.16 20.21
N SER A 741 0.86 -3.16 20.66
CA SER A 741 -0.50 -3.41 20.17
C SER A 741 -1.51 -2.35 20.58
N LEU A 742 -1.19 -1.50 21.56
CA LEU A 742 -1.99 -0.33 21.92
C LEU A 742 -2.09 0.70 20.78
N GLY A 743 -1.17 0.65 19.80
CA GLY A 743 -1.24 1.51 18.63
C GLY A 743 -0.78 2.95 18.90
N GLN A 744 -1.13 3.85 17.98
CA GLN A 744 -0.86 5.27 18.13
C GLN A 744 -1.62 5.83 19.35
N GLY A 745 -0.92 6.52 20.25
CA GLY A 745 -1.46 6.98 21.53
C GLY A 745 -1.04 6.15 22.74
N LEU A 746 -0.21 5.11 22.55
CA LEU A 746 0.35 4.34 23.65
C LEU A 746 1.14 5.22 24.64
N PRO A 747 1.17 4.90 25.95
CA PRO A 747 1.96 5.66 26.91
C PRO A 747 3.45 5.59 26.59
N LEU A 748 4.12 6.73 26.42
CA LEU A 748 5.52 6.75 26.02
C LEU A 748 6.42 6.08 27.07
N PRO A 749 7.44 5.31 26.64
CA PRO A 749 8.41 4.72 27.54
C PRO A 749 9.40 5.78 28.03
N SER A 750 10.09 5.48 29.12
CA SER A 750 11.11 6.39 29.67
C SER A 750 12.23 6.67 28.65
N GLY A 751 12.69 7.92 28.57
CA GLY A 751 13.81 8.32 27.71
C GLY A 751 13.44 8.85 26.33
N MET A 752 12.16 8.84 25.94
CA MET A 752 11.69 9.71 24.87
C MET A 752 11.26 11.05 25.45
N GLU A 753 12.12 12.05 25.24
CA GLU A 753 11.87 13.45 25.57
C GLU A 753 11.23 14.18 24.37
N PRO A 754 10.49 15.27 24.59
CA PRO A 754 10.00 16.09 23.51
C PRO A 754 11.16 16.70 22.70
N PRO A 755 10.98 16.93 21.39
CA PRO A 755 12.02 17.44 20.48
C PRO A 755 12.58 18.82 20.88
N LYS A 756 13.82 19.12 20.43
CA LYS A 756 14.51 20.41 20.65
C LYS A 756 13.72 21.60 20.05
N GLY A 757 13.33 22.56 20.89
CA GLY A 757 12.60 23.80 20.60
C GLY A 757 12.39 24.62 21.90
N LEU A 758 11.75 25.80 21.84
CA LEU A 758 11.19 26.51 23.01
C LEU A 758 10.01 25.70 23.56
N VAL A 759 10.34 24.58 24.19
CA VAL A 759 9.40 23.69 24.83
C VAL A 759 9.03 24.28 26.19
N ILE A 760 7.73 24.54 26.39
CA ILE A 760 7.22 24.91 27.71
C ILE A 760 7.01 23.62 28.49
N ALA A 761 7.84 23.41 29.51
CA ALA A 761 7.76 22.23 30.37
C ALA A 761 6.83 22.51 31.56
N VAL A 762 5.90 21.58 31.81
CA VAL A 762 5.06 21.59 33.01
C VAL A 762 5.77 20.77 34.07
N LYS A 763 6.05 21.39 35.22
CA LYS A 763 6.76 20.73 36.33
C LYS A 763 5.80 20.34 37.44
N ASP A 764 5.75 21.14 38.49
CA ASP A 764 5.07 20.92 39.76
C ASP A 764 3.72 21.66 39.86
N ARG A 765 3.46 22.61 38.97
CA ARG A 765 2.21 23.36 38.88
C ARG A 765 1.69 23.42 37.44
N PRO A 766 0.38 23.66 37.22
CA PRO A 766 -0.15 23.89 35.88
C PRO A 766 0.49 25.10 35.21
N GLU A 767 0.81 24.96 33.93
CA GLU A 767 1.31 26.04 33.08
C GLU A 767 0.24 26.51 32.11
N LEU A 768 0.16 27.81 31.90
CA LEU A 768 -0.79 28.42 30.97
C LEU A 768 -0.06 29.18 29.88
N LEU A 769 -0.42 28.92 28.63
CA LEU A 769 0.05 29.71 27.50
C LEU A 769 -1.14 30.21 26.66
N ARG A 770 -1.23 31.52 26.51
CA ARG A 770 -2.12 32.14 25.52
C ARG A 770 -1.37 32.22 24.20
N THR A 771 -1.85 31.50 23.18
CA THR A 771 -1.11 31.35 21.92
C THR A 771 -2.03 30.89 20.79
N PHE A 772 -1.54 30.97 19.56
CA PHE A 772 -2.15 30.31 18.42
C PHE A 772 -2.01 28.80 18.55
N MET A 773 -3.12 28.07 18.49
CA MET A 773 -3.16 26.62 18.63
C MET A 773 -3.73 25.97 17.35
N PRO A 774 -3.20 24.82 16.91
CA PRO A 774 -3.58 24.19 15.65
C PRO A 774 -4.96 23.51 15.76
N ASP A 775 -5.40 22.91 14.66
CA ASP A 775 -6.54 21.99 14.60
C ASP A 775 -7.86 22.57 15.16
N GLY A 776 -8.16 23.82 14.82
CA GLY A 776 -9.44 24.45 15.13
C GLY A 776 -9.58 24.99 16.56
N ALA A 777 -8.51 25.00 17.38
CA ALA A 777 -8.51 25.75 18.65
C ALA A 777 -8.38 27.28 18.45
N GLY A 778 -7.91 27.70 17.28
CA GLY A 778 -7.98 29.09 16.83
C GLY A 778 -6.90 30.00 17.42
N GLU A 779 -7.06 31.29 17.12
CA GLU A 779 -6.06 32.32 17.46
C GLU A 779 -6.18 32.85 18.90
N LYS A 780 -7.33 32.62 19.55
CA LYS A 780 -7.64 33.08 20.91
C LYS A 780 -7.60 31.93 21.91
N ALA A 781 -6.67 30.99 21.71
CA ALA A 781 -6.56 29.79 22.52
C ALA A 781 -5.75 30.02 23.80
N ILE A 782 -6.15 29.33 24.85
CA ILE A 782 -5.51 29.28 26.17
C ILE A 782 -5.18 27.81 26.44
N ALA A 783 -3.93 27.43 26.21
CA ALA A 783 -3.43 26.09 26.50
C ALA A 783 -3.13 25.97 28.00
N VAL A 784 -3.49 24.83 28.58
CA VAL A 784 -3.26 24.49 30.00
C VAL A 784 -2.55 23.14 30.06
N GLY A 785 -1.34 23.12 30.61
CA GLY A 785 -0.58 21.90 30.81
C GLY A 785 -0.56 21.53 32.29
N PHE A 786 -0.98 20.32 32.65
CA PHE A 786 -1.03 19.87 34.03
C PHE A 786 0.16 18.96 34.38
N PRO A 787 0.66 19.03 35.64
CA PRO A 787 1.63 18.06 36.13
C PRO A 787 1.14 16.62 35.90
N GLY A 788 2.03 15.74 35.46
CA GLY A 788 1.69 14.36 35.09
C GLY A 788 1.37 14.14 33.61
N GLY A 789 1.46 15.17 32.77
CA GLY A 789 1.47 15.02 31.31
C GLY A 789 0.09 14.94 30.66
N THR A 790 -0.96 15.42 31.32
CA THR A 790 -2.26 15.68 30.70
C THR A 790 -2.37 17.16 30.39
N ASN A 791 -2.82 17.50 29.19
CA ASN A 791 -2.89 18.87 28.71
C ASN A 791 -4.22 19.12 27.98
N ALA A 792 -4.70 20.35 27.99
CA ALA A 792 -5.95 20.74 27.33
C ALA A 792 -5.87 22.15 26.77
N VAL A 793 -6.75 22.49 25.83
CA VAL A 793 -6.82 23.85 25.26
C VAL A 793 -8.25 24.38 25.30
N PHE A 794 -8.40 25.60 25.80
CA PHE A 794 -9.64 26.36 25.82
C PHE A 794 -9.61 27.43 24.72
N ASP A 795 -10.60 27.44 23.83
CA ASP A 795 -10.81 28.49 22.83
C ASP A 795 -11.71 29.59 23.41
N ALA A 796 -11.15 30.78 23.59
CA ALA A 796 -11.88 31.93 24.11
C ALA A 796 -12.82 32.58 23.08
N ALA A 797 -12.67 32.31 21.78
CA ALA A 797 -13.61 32.82 20.76
C ALA A 797 -14.94 32.07 20.82
N THR A 798 -14.89 30.74 20.92
CA THR A 798 -16.08 29.86 20.96
C THR A 798 -16.41 29.36 22.37
N CYS A 799 -15.75 29.89 23.41
CA CYS A 799 -15.97 29.58 24.83
C CYS A 799 -16.07 28.08 25.16
N ARG A 800 -15.08 27.29 24.72
CA ARG A 800 -15.07 25.83 24.93
C ARG A 800 -13.67 25.24 25.01
N PHE A 801 -13.53 24.10 25.69
CA PHE A 801 -12.36 23.25 25.45
C PHE A 801 -12.46 22.59 24.07
N SER A 802 -11.40 22.71 23.26
CA SER A 802 -11.38 22.17 21.90
C SER A 802 -10.86 20.74 21.83
N TYR A 803 -9.81 20.42 22.59
CA TYR A 803 -9.24 19.06 22.69
C TYR A 803 -8.29 18.94 23.90
N ALA A 804 -7.94 17.69 24.23
CA ALA A 804 -6.92 17.33 25.21
C ALA A 804 -5.93 16.31 24.64
N TRP A 805 -4.67 16.41 25.10
CA TRP A 805 -3.57 15.55 24.66
C TRP A 805 -2.71 15.12 25.83
N SER A 806 -2.08 13.96 25.68
CA SER A 806 -1.17 13.39 26.67
C SER A 806 0.29 13.63 26.28
N GLY A 807 1.20 13.50 27.24
CA GLY A 807 2.61 13.74 27.04
C GLY A 807 3.00 15.19 27.33
N ASN A 808 3.94 15.72 26.56
CA ASN A 808 4.51 17.04 26.84
C ASN A 808 3.56 18.14 26.39
N PHE A 809 3.67 19.30 27.02
CA PHE A 809 2.74 20.41 26.85
C PHE A 809 2.81 21.00 25.43
N LEU A 810 3.75 21.89 25.13
CA LEU A 810 3.84 22.50 23.80
C LEU A 810 5.24 22.99 23.46
N ASP A 811 5.53 23.03 22.15
CA ASP A 811 6.66 23.75 21.58
C ASP A 811 6.17 25.08 21.00
N ALA A 812 6.61 26.16 21.64
CA ALA A 812 6.26 27.52 21.32
C ALA A 812 7.16 28.10 20.21
N SER A 813 8.22 27.42 19.77
CA SER A 813 9.16 27.96 18.75
C SER A 813 8.48 28.54 17.51
N PRO A 814 7.46 27.91 16.90
CA PRO A 814 6.82 28.43 15.68
C PRO A 814 6.13 29.79 15.86
N VAL A 815 5.65 30.07 17.08
CA VAL A 815 4.95 31.32 17.39
C VAL A 815 5.96 32.45 17.66
N TRP A 816 7.13 32.13 18.21
CA TRP A 816 8.16 33.13 18.53
C TRP A 816 9.14 33.40 17.38
N ASN A 817 9.35 32.44 16.48
CA ASN A 817 10.18 32.62 15.30
C ASN A 817 9.37 33.32 14.19
N ASN A 818 9.71 34.58 13.86
CA ASN A 818 9.10 35.40 12.80
C ASN A 818 7.66 35.93 13.06
N ARG A 819 7.51 36.80 14.07
CA ARG A 819 6.29 37.63 14.30
C ARG A 819 4.97 36.84 14.32
N GLY A 820 4.95 35.62 14.86
CA GLY A 820 3.70 34.92 15.17
C GLY A 820 2.94 34.29 13.99
N GLY A 821 3.59 33.97 12.87
CA GLY A 821 2.91 33.46 11.67
C GLY A 821 2.43 32.00 11.71
N ALA A 822 2.84 31.19 12.70
CA ALA A 822 2.50 29.76 12.77
C ALA A 822 2.04 29.34 14.18
N PRO A 823 1.07 28.42 14.31
CA PRO A 823 0.58 27.96 15.61
C PRO A 823 1.64 27.14 16.38
N ALA A 824 1.50 27.11 17.71
CA ALA A 824 2.32 26.29 18.59
C ALA A 824 2.15 24.80 18.24
N LYS A 825 3.20 24.02 18.48
CA LYS A 825 3.18 22.58 18.16
C LYS A 825 2.83 21.77 19.40
N LEU A 826 1.80 20.93 19.31
CA LEU A 826 1.48 19.95 20.36
C LEU A 826 2.62 18.93 20.47
N LEU A 827 2.98 18.58 21.70
CA LEU A 827 4.05 17.62 21.99
C LEU A 827 3.51 16.31 22.57
N GLY A 828 2.42 15.84 21.99
CA GLY A 828 1.89 14.50 22.22
C GLY A 828 0.53 14.27 21.56
N PRO A 829 0.02 13.03 21.61
CA PRO A 829 -1.18 12.63 20.90
C PRO A 829 -2.45 13.15 21.59
N LYS A 830 -3.42 13.63 20.79
CA LYS A 830 -4.77 13.93 21.29
C LYS A 830 -5.47 12.65 21.69
N PHE A 831 -5.94 12.59 22.92
CA PHE A 831 -6.79 11.50 23.39
C PHE A 831 -8.27 11.88 23.38
N TRP A 832 -8.59 13.18 23.35
CA TRP A 832 -9.96 13.67 23.31
C TRP A 832 -10.08 14.91 22.42
N THR A 833 -11.14 14.99 21.63
CA THR A 833 -11.52 16.17 20.83
C THR A 833 -12.99 16.48 21.08
N ALA A 834 -13.30 17.74 21.40
CA ALA A 834 -14.65 18.18 21.68
C ALA A 834 -15.42 18.51 20.39
N PRO A 835 -16.76 18.38 20.38
CA PRO A 835 -17.60 18.87 19.28
C PRO A 835 -17.37 20.36 18.98
N SER A 836 -17.45 20.76 17.70
CA SER A 836 -17.08 22.09 17.18
C SER A 836 -17.92 23.28 17.67
N ALA A 837 -19.10 23.05 18.24
CA ALA A 837 -20.01 24.10 18.71
C ALA A 837 -19.75 24.56 20.15
N PHE A 838 -20.22 25.77 20.46
CA PHE A 838 -20.38 26.23 21.84
C PHE A 838 -21.20 25.20 22.64
N PRO A 839 -20.71 24.74 23.82
CA PRO A 839 -21.19 23.50 24.42
C PRO A 839 -22.53 23.63 25.15
N TRP A 840 -23.01 24.84 25.46
CA TRP A 840 -24.23 25.02 26.23
C TRP A 840 -25.40 25.56 25.40
N ALA A 841 -26.61 25.17 25.77
CA ALA A 841 -27.83 25.77 25.24
C ALA A 841 -28.96 25.78 26.26
N VAL A 842 -29.87 26.72 26.09
CA VAL A 842 -31.13 26.83 26.84
C VAL A 842 -32.27 26.91 25.82
N THR A 843 -33.35 26.17 26.04
CA THR A 843 -34.52 26.11 25.16
C THR A 843 -35.82 26.10 25.94
N ASP A 844 -36.90 26.50 25.28
CA ASP A 844 -38.27 26.52 25.84
C ASP A 844 -38.98 25.17 25.72
N SER A 845 -38.29 24.18 25.15
CA SER A 845 -38.81 22.85 24.93
C SER A 845 -37.71 21.82 25.16
N ARG A 846 -38.13 20.55 25.28
CA ARG A 846 -37.24 19.39 25.35
C ARG A 846 -36.59 19.00 24.01
N THR A 847 -36.64 19.90 23.02
CA THR A 847 -35.91 19.74 21.76
C THR A 847 -34.60 20.54 21.81
N PRO A 848 -33.43 19.91 21.66
CA PRO A 848 -32.16 20.63 21.64
C PRO A 848 -32.03 21.49 20.37
N PRO A 849 -31.26 22.59 20.40
CA PRO A 849 -31.02 23.37 19.19
C PRO A 849 -30.11 22.62 18.22
N ASP A 850 -30.06 23.10 16.97
CA ASP A 850 -29.13 22.62 15.97
C ASP A 850 -27.70 23.10 16.27
N PHE A 851 -26.98 22.31 17.06
CA PHE A 851 -25.58 22.58 17.39
C PHE A 851 -24.66 22.58 16.15
N ALA A 852 -25.00 21.83 15.09
CA ALA A 852 -24.19 21.82 13.88
C ALA A 852 -24.25 23.17 13.15
N LYS A 853 -25.44 23.78 13.07
CA LYS A 853 -25.58 25.16 12.55
C LYS A 853 -24.87 26.19 13.42
N ARG A 854 -25.00 26.09 14.75
CA ARG A 854 -24.32 27.01 15.69
C ARG A 854 -22.80 26.92 15.56
N ALA A 855 -22.24 25.75 15.25
CA ALA A 855 -20.80 25.58 15.08
C ALA A 855 -20.22 26.43 13.93
N THR A 856 -21.04 26.83 12.96
CA THR A 856 -20.64 27.65 11.82
C THR A 856 -21.16 29.09 11.88
N ASP A 857 -21.83 29.47 12.97
CA ASP A 857 -22.47 30.77 13.13
C ASP A 857 -21.54 31.77 13.84
N PRO A 858 -21.17 32.90 13.21
CA PRO A 858 -20.35 33.93 13.83
C PRO A 858 -20.92 34.50 15.14
N ALA A 859 -22.24 34.44 15.35
CA ALA A 859 -22.87 34.87 16.61
C ALA A 859 -22.41 34.03 17.83
N TYR A 860 -21.95 32.81 17.58
CA TYR A 860 -21.41 31.87 18.57
C TYR A 860 -19.87 31.78 18.52
N GLY A 861 -19.21 32.76 17.91
CA GLY A 861 -17.75 32.89 17.91
C GLY A 861 -17.02 32.23 16.75
N HIS A 862 -17.72 31.71 15.74
CA HIS A 862 -17.10 31.18 14.53
C HIS A 862 -16.37 32.29 13.74
N PRO A 863 -15.13 32.07 13.25
CA PRO A 863 -14.39 33.07 12.49
C PRO A 863 -15.01 33.34 11.12
N LEU A 864 -14.92 34.58 10.63
CA LEU A 864 -15.28 34.95 9.26
C LEU A 864 -14.06 34.81 8.32
N PRO A 865 -14.25 34.45 7.04
CA PRO A 865 -13.17 34.51 6.03
C PRO A 865 -12.75 35.97 5.72
N ASN A 866 -11.46 36.19 5.42
CA ASN A 866 -10.88 37.38 4.75
C ASN A 866 -11.46 38.77 5.09
N ASP A 867 -10.92 39.47 6.09
CA ASP A 867 -11.17 40.91 6.39
C ASP A 867 -12.65 41.35 6.56
N GLU A 868 -13.60 40.41 6.63
CA GLU A 868 -15.02 40.72 6.85
C GLU A 868 -15.33 41.04 8.32
N PHE A 869 -16.12 42.10 8.54
CA PHE A 869 -16.57 42.50 9.88
C PHE A 869 -17.97 41.95 10.17
N TYR A 870 -18.12 41.17 11.25
CA TYR A 870 -19.43 40.72 11.71
C TYR A 870 -20.17 41.85 12.45
N GLY A 871 -21.22 42.40 11.84
CA GLY A 871 -22.08 43.44 12.44
C GLY A 871 -23.32 42.92 13.18
N GLY A 872 -23.50 41.60 13.32
CA GLY A 872 -24.66 41.00 13.99
C GLY A 872 -24.49 40.85 15.51
N PRO A 873 -25.55 40.41 16.22
CA PRO A 873 -25.50 40.19 17.67
C PRO A 873 -24.55 39.04 18.03
N ARG A 874 -23.79 39.19 19.11
CA ARG A 874 -22.96 38.10 19.68
C ARG A 874 -23.65 37.49 20.88
N PHE A 875 -23.81 36.17 20.85
CA PHE A 875 -24.52 35.41 21.88
C PHE A 875 -23.57 34.78 22.91
N VAL A 876 -22.30 34.59 22.58
CA VAL A 876 -21.30 34.04 23.51
C VAL A 876 -20.33 35.12 23.96
N HIS A 877 -20.09 35.19 25.27
CA HIS A 877 -19.19 36.16 25.86
C HIS A 877 -18.19 35.48 26.80
N PHE A 878 -16.89 35.69 26.55
CA PHE A 878 -15.83 35.18 27.42
C PHE A 878 -15.49 36.20 28.50
N ALA A 879 -15.82 35.90 29.76
CA ALA A 879 -15.58 36.76 30.92
C ALA A 879 -14.20 36.57 31.56
N GLY A 880 -13.30 35.82 30.93
CA GLY A 880 -11.93 35.56 31.39
C GLY A 880 -11.79 34.31 32.26
N TYR A 881 -10.69 34.20 33.00
CA TYR A 881 -10.44 33.09 33.93
C TYR A 881 -9.81 33.59 35.24
N THR A 882 -9.90 32.79 36.30
CA THR A 882 -9.16 32.97 37.57
C THR A 882 -8.29 31.76 37.83
N LEU A 883 -7.19 31.94 38.57
CA LEU A 883 -6.34 30.85 39.03
C LEU A 883 -6.56 30.65 40.53
N ASP A 884 -6.58 29.39 40.98
CA ASP A 884 -6.51 29.08 42.40
C ASP A 884 -5.07 29.10 42.93
N ALA A 885 -4.88 28.80 44.22
CA ALA A 885 -3.56 28.77 44.86
C ALA A 885 -2.60 27.74 44.24
N ALA A 886 -3.13 26.67 43.62
CA ALA A 886 -2.34 25.65 42.92
C ALA A 886 -2.08 26.01 41.46
N GLY A 887 -2.61 27.13 40.96
CA GLY A 887 -2.47 27.58 39.57
C GLY A 887 -3.46 26.94 38.60
N VAL A 888 -4.48 26.23 39.08
CA VAL A 888 -5.51 25.62 38.21
C VAL A 888 -6.50 26.69 37.73
N PRO A 889 -6.75 26.81 36.41
CA PRO A 889 -7.68 27.81 35.89
C PRO A 889 -9.14 27.41 36.03
N THR A 890 -9.97 28.41 36.31
CA THR A 890 -11.43 28.35 36.16
C THR A 890 -11.86 29.40 35.14
N PHE A 891 -12.33 28.95 33.97
CA PHE A 891 -12.81 29.76 32.86
C PHE A 891 -14.25 30.20 33.11
N ARG A 892 -14.57 31.44 32.74
CA ARG A 892 -15.90 32.03 32.90
C ARG A 892 -16.41 32.54 31.57
N TYR A 893 -17.64 32.16 31.24
CA TYR A 893 -18.27 32.58 29.99
C TYR A 893 -19.79 32.54 30.11
N GLU A 894 -20.45 33.31 29.24
CA GLU A 894 -21.88 33.55 29.27
C GLU A 894 -22.49 33.28 27.90
N LEU A 895 -23.73 32.78 27.91
CA LEU A 895 -24.61 32.67 26.76
C LEU A 895 -25.80 33.61 26.96
N THR A 896 -25.97 34.55 26.03
CA THR A 896 -27.15 35.40 25.89
C THR A 896 -27.95 34.93 24.68
N GLY A 897 -29.23 34.59 24.86
CA GLY A 897 -30.06 34.14 23.74
C GLY A 897 -30.52 35.28 22.82
N PRO A 898 -31.10 34.95 21.65
CA PRO A 898 -31.60 35.95 20.68
C PRO A 898 -32.73 36.84 21.20
N ASP A 899 -33.34 36.48 22.33
CA ASP A 899 -34.44 37.20 22.98
C ASP A 899 -33.97 38.13 24.10
N ASP A 900 -32.65 38.24 24.35
CA ASP A 900 -31.98 38.95 25.47
C ASP A 900 -32.45 38.55 26.89
N LYS A 901 -33.43 37.65 26.99
CA LYS A 901 -34.02 37.13 28.23
C LYS A 901 -33.41 35.81 28.66
N THR A 902 -32.83 35.07 27.73
CA THR A 902 -32.07 33.86 28.02
C THR A 902 -30.66 34.26 28.44
N GLN A 903 -30.29 34.00 29.70
CA GLN A 903 -28.94 34.20 30.21
C GLN A 903 -28.46 32.96 30.96
N LEU A 904 -27.27 32.48 30.62
CA LEU A 904 -26.61 31.34 31.28
C LEU A 904 -25.14 31.71 31.52
N ALA A 905 -24.75 31.82 32.79
CA ALA A 905 -23.36 32.03 33.18
C ALA A 905 -22.73 30.70 33.59
N VAL A 906 -21.55 30.37 33.05
CA VAL A 906 -20.85 29.11 33.28
C VAL A 906 -19.45 29.36 33.81
N ARG A 907 -19.06 28.56 34.80
CA ARG A 907 -17.70 28.46 35.33
C ARG A 907 -17.19 27.05 35.06
N GLU A 908 -16.13 26.91 34.30
CA GLU A 908 -15.57 25.62 33.89
C GLU A 908 -14.13 25.46 34.37
N ARG A 909 -13.83 24.32 35.00
CA ARG A 909 -12.51 23.95 35.50
C ARG A 909 -12.14 22.56 34.99
N ALA A 910 -10.92 22.40 34.49
CA ALA A 910 -10.40 21.11 34.02
C ALA A 910 -9.30 20.59 34.95
N GLU A 911 -9.26 19.28 35.18
CA GLU A 911 -8.28 18.60 36.04
C GLU A 911 -7.83 17.27 35.43
N PRO A 912 -6.57 16.85 35.58
CA PRO A 912 -6.09 15.59 35.03
C PRO A 912 -6.65 14.39 35.81
N LEU A 913 -6.99 13.31 35.10
CA LEU A 913 -7.34 12.03 35.73
C LEU A 913 -6.09 11.15 35.89
N PRO A 914 -6.01 10.29 36.94
CA PRO A 914 -4.90 9.35 37.09
C PRO A 914 -4.74 8.44 35.87
N VAL A 915 -3.52 8.31 35.35
CA VAL A 915 -3.22 7.46 34.19
C VAL A 915 -3.11 6.00 34.65
N THR A 916 -4.04 5.13 34.22
CA THR A 916 -3.98 3.68 34.48
C THR A 916 -3.73 2.90 33.19
N VAL A 917 -4.72 2.88 32.29
CA VAL A 917 -4.68 2.21 30.98
C VAL A 917 -4.95 3.18 29.82
N ALA A 918 -5.35 4.41 30.13
CA ALA A 918 -5.64 5.49 29.18
C ALA A 918 -5.40 6.87 29.83
N SER A 919 -5.23 7.90 28.99
CA SER A 919 -5.19 9.30 29.45
C SER A 919 -6.59 9.87 29.59
N GLY A 920 -6.81 10.77 30.56
CA GLY A 920 -8.11 11.34 30.82
C GLY A 920 -8.09 12.74 31.45
N LEU A 921 -9.22 13.44 31.33
CA LEU A 921 -9.48 14.80 31.80
C LEU A 921 -10.86 14.86 32.48
N SER A 922 -10.92 15.44 33.68
CA SER A 922 -12.17 15.79 34.36
C SER A 922 -12.53 17.25 34.06
N ARG A 923 -13.78 17.51 33.69
CA ARG A 923 -14.33 18.86 33.45
C ARG A 923 -15.45 19.12 34.44
N LYS A 924 -15.26 20.10 35.32
CA LYS A 924 -16.20 20.53 36.36
C LYS A 924 -16.84 21.85 35.94
N PHE A 925 -18.16 21.87 35.90
CA PHE A 925 -18.98 23.00 35.50
C PHE A 925 -19.86 23.46 36.67
N THR A 926 -19.95 24.78 36.84
CA THR A 926 -20.96 25.43 37.66
C THR A 926 -21.73 26.40 36.78
N ALA A 927 -23.00 26.12 36.52
CA ALA A 927 -23.84 26.88 35.62
C ALA A 927 -25.02 27.52 36.36
N ASP A 928 -25.26 28.81 36.16
CA ASP A 928 -26.41 29.53 36.72
C ASP A 928 -27.59 29.38 35.73
N VAL A 929 -28.44 28.37 35.94
CA VAL A 929 -29.50 27.94 35.01
C VAL A 929 -30.80 28.75 35.17
N PRO A 930 -31.47 29.14 34.08
CA PRO A 930 -32.69 29.94 34.14
C PRO A 930 -33.93 29.11 34.52
N ALA A 931 -34.90 29.76 35.17
CA ALA A 931 -36.17 29.16 35.57
C ALA A 931 -37.02 28.73 34.36
N GLY A 932 -37.66 27.57 34.44
CA GLY A 932 -38.68 27.12 33.47
C GLY A 932 -38.18 26.86 32.05
N LYS A 933 -36.87 26.61 31.89
CA LYS A 933 -36.24 26.31 30.59
C LYS A 933 -35.46 24.99 30.66
N THR A 934 -35.35 24.29 29.54
CA THR A 934 -34.51 23.09 29.42
C THR A 934 -33.07 23.50 29.12
N THR A 935 -32.10 23.01 29.91
CA THR A 935 -30.67 23.29 29.72
C THR A 935 -29.91 22.07 29.18
N TRP A 936 -29.05 22.30 28.20
CA TRP A 936 -28.30 21.28 27.47
C TRP A 936 -26.81 21.51 27.54
N LEU A 937 -26.05 20.42 27.66
CA LEU A 937 -24.59 20.39 27.51
C LEU A 937 -24.20 19.40 26.41
N LEU A 938 -23.51 19.88 25.38
CA LEU A 938 -22.96 19.08 24.29
C LEU A 938 -21.69 18.36 24.74
N VAL A 939 -21.71 17.03 24.68
CA VAL A 939 -20.66 16.19 25.25
C VAL A 939 -19.78 15.55 24.18
N GLY A 940 -20.37 15.00 23.12
CA GLY A 940 -19.60 14.25 22.12
C GLY A 940 -20.36 13.95 20.84
N THR A 941 -19.67 13.30 19.91
CA THR A 941 -20.26 12.76 18.68
C THR A 941 -19.74 11.35 18.46
N ALA A 942 -20.65 10.41 18.25
CA ALA A 942 -20.37 9.01 18.00
C ALA A 942 -20.40 8.72 16.50
N THR A 943 -19.45 7.93 16.00
CA THR A 943 -19.43 7.44 14.61
C THR A 943 -20.20 6.13 14.44
N LYS A 944 -20.40 5.40 15.54
CA LYS A 944 -21.20 4.18 15.68
C LYS A 944 -22.13 4.30 16.89
N ASP A 945 -23.00 3.32 17.08
CA ASP A 945 -23.95 3.33 18.20
C ASP A 945 -23.24 3.44 19.56
N PRO A 946 -23.60 4.45 20.38
CA PRO A 946 -23.06 4.59 21.73
C PRO A 946 -23.55 3.48 22.65
N ARG A 947 -22.77 3.17 23.69
CA ARG A 947 -23.09 2.14 24.69
C ARG A 947 -23.08 2.75 26.08
N VAL A 948 -24.06 2.40 26.91
CA VAL A 948 -24.13 2.83 28.31
C VAL A 948 -24.00 1.60 29.20
N TYR A 949 -23.20 1.71 30.25
CA TYR A 949 -22.94 0.66 31.22
C TYR A 949 -23.22 1.17 32.63
N SER A 950 -23.79 0.34 33.49
CA SER A 950 -23.91 0.63 34.92
C SER A 950 -22.53 0.70 35.56
N THR A 951 -22.23 1.75 36.32
CA THR A 951 -20.96 1.84 37.06
C THR A 951 -20.92 0.89 38.25
N THR A 952 -22.07 0.40 38.71
CA THR A 952 -22.17 -0.49 39.88
C THR A 952 -22.11 -1.97 39.48
N THR A 953 -22.84 -2.36 38.43
CA THR A 953 -22.93 -3.77 38.00
C THR A 953 -22.02 -4.10 36.81
N GLY A 954 -21.53 -3.08 36.08
CA GLY A 954 -20.78 -3.27 34.83
C GLY A 954 -21.63 -3.74 33.65
N GLU A 955 -22.93 -3.96 33.85
CA GLU A 955 -23.83 -4.45 32.81
C GLU A 955 -24.26 -3.34 31.85
N LYS A 956 -24.46 -3.70 30.58
CA LYS A 956 -24.92 -2.79 29.53
C LYS A 956 -26.38 -2.39 29.78
N THR A 957 -26.65 -1.09 29.88
CA THR A 957 -28.00 -0.53 29.94
C THR A 957 -28.62 -0.52 28.53
N PRO A 958 -29.83 -1.08 28.33
CA PRO A 958 -30.53 -1.00 27.04
C PRO A 958 -30.87 0.46 26.67
N ILE A 959 -30.68 0.82 25.40
CA ILE A 959 -31.04 2.14 24.86
C ILE A 959 -31.77 1.90 23.53
N ASP A 960 -32.98 2.42 23.39
CA ASP A 960 -33.68 2.43 22.11
C ASP A 960 -33.31 3.69 21.32
N LEU A 961 -32.23 3.61 20.53
CA LEU A 961 -31.76 4.71 19.70
C LEU A 961 -32.74 5.11 18.58
N LYS A 962 -33.80 4.32 18.33
CA LYS A 962 -34.83 4.60 17.31
C LYS A 962 -36.07 5.29 17.89
N ALA A 963 -36.14 5.48 19.21
CA ALA A 963 -37.20 6.25 19.83
C ALA A 963 -37.25 7.68 19.26
N VAL A 964 -38.37 8.38 19.46
CA VAL A 964 -38.50 9.81 19.06
C VAL A 964 -37.50 10.66 19.83
N ASP A 965 -37.38 10.39 21.14
CA ASP A 965 -36.45 11.06 22.04
C ASP A 965 -35.60 10.06 22.84
N PRO A 966 -34.62 9.37 22.21
CA PRO A 966 -33.76 8.41 22.92
C PRO A 966 -32.99 9.07 24.07
N GLU A 967 -33.20 8.55 25.27
CA GLU A 967 -32.55 8.96 26.52
C GLU A 967 -32.03 7.74 27.29
N ALA A 968 -31.01 7.95 28.12
CA ALA A 968 -30.52 6.96 29.09
C ALA A 968 -30.13 7.63 30.41
N PRO A 969 -30.17 6.92 31.56
CA PRO A 969 -29.71 7.47 32.84
C PRO A 969 -28.26 7.95 32.74
N ALA A 970 -27.97 9.17 33.21
CA ALA A 970 -26.61 9.72 33.16
C ALA A 970 -25.81 9.52 34.44
N VAL A 971 -26.47 9.61 35.60
CA VAL A 971 -25.85 9.37 36.91
C VAL A 971 -25.76 7.86 37.16
N GLY A 972 -24.62 7.40 37.67
CA GLY A 972 -24.39 5.96 37.93
C GLY A 972 -24.16 5.14 36.65
N THR A 973 -23.87 5.79 35.52
CA THR A 973 -23.56 5.12 34.26
C THR A 973 -22.28 5.65 33.62
N ARG A 974 -21.64 4.76 32.86
CA ARG A 974 -20.48 5.02 32.01
C ARG A 974 -20.93 4.96 30.56
N LEU A 975 -20.74 6.06 29.84
CA LEU A 975 -21.07 6.18 28.43
C LEU A 975 -19.81 5.96 27.59
N VAL A 976 -19.87 5.00 26.66
CA VAL A 976 -18.83 4.74 25.68
C VAL A 976 -19.29 5.26 24.32
N VAL A 977 -18.49 6.17 23.75
CA VAL A 977 -18.75 6.87 22.48
C VAL A 977 -17.68 6.45 21.47
N PRO A 978 -18.00 5.55 20.51
CA PRO A 978 -17.07 5.19 19.45
C PRO A 978 -16.69 6.39 18.58
N THR A 979 -15.41 6.51 18.26
CA THR A 979 -14.84 7.58 17.40
C THR A 979 -14.26 6.98 16.12
N ASP A 980 -13.65 7.77 15.24
CA ASP A 980 -13.09 7.27 13.99
C ASP A 980 -12.04 6.15 14.21
N GLY A 981 -12.13 5.09 13.41
CA GLY A 981 -11.28 3.91 13.52
C GLY A 981 -11.75 2.92 14.59
N ASP A 982 -10.80 2.38 15.36
CA ASP A 982 -11.01 1.42 16.45
C ASP A 982 -10.88 2.10 17.84
N ARG A 983 -11.13 3.41 17.94
CA ARG A 983 -10.98 4.21 19.18
C ARG A 983 -12.33 4.55 19.81
N ALA A 984 -12.36 4.77 21.12
CA ALA A 984 -13.55 5.23 21.82
C ALA A 984 -13.23 6.34 22.85
N THR A 985 -14.19 7.24 23.06
CA THR A 985 -14.17 8.17 24.20
C THR A 985 -15.12 7.67 25.27
N VAL A 986 -14.69 7.66 26.53
CA VAL A 986 -15.51 7.23 27.66
C VAL A 986 -15.85 8.44 28.51
N PHE A 987 -17.13 8.58 28.86
CA PHE A 987 -17.66 9.65 29.71
C PHE A 987 -18.30 9.05 30.95
N GLU A 988 -18.06 9.68 32.10
CA GLU A 988 -18.68 9.33 33.38
C GLU A 988 -19.00 10.58 34.18
N LEU A 989 -20.20 10.66 34.75
CA LEU A 989 -20.59 11.76 35.63
C LEU A 989 -20.22 11.44 37.07
N THR A 990 -19.39 12.29 37.68
CA THR A 990 -19.05 12.19 39.11
C THR A 990 -19.91 13.11 39.98
N ALA A 991 -20.59 14.10 39.37
CA ALA A 991 -21.60 14.94 40.00
C ALA A 991 -22.53 15.50 38.91
N ALA A 992 -23.84 15.53 39.15
CA ALA A 992 -24.84 16.19 38.31
C ALA A 992 -26.16 16.39 39.10
N PRO A 993 -27.03 17.35 38.71
CA PRO A 993 -28.36 17.47 39.31
C PRO A 993 -29.19 16.20 39.12
N GLU A 994 -30.01 15.87 40.12
CA GLU A 994 -30.93 14.73 40.06
C GLU A 994 -31.89 14.86 38.86
N GLY A 995 -32.09 13.77 38.11
CA GLY A 995 -32.88 13.78 36.88
C GLY A 995 -32.12 14.15 35.60
N THR A 996 -30.79 14.33 35.67
CA THR A 996 -29.94 14.50 34.49
C THR A 996 -29.87 13.21 33.66
N VAL A 997 -30.01 13.32 32.34
CA VAL A 997 -30.00 12.17 31.41
C VAL A 997 -29.06 12.39 30.21
N TRP A 998 -28.57 11.29 29.64
CA TRP A 998 -27.95 11.26 28.32
C TRP A 998 -29.04 11.36 27.26
N ARG A 999 -28.90 12.28 26.31
CA ARG A 999 -29.79 12.43 25.16
C ARG A 999 -29.01 12.17 23.87
N PHE A 1000 -29.58 11.34 22.99
CA PHE A 1000 -28.97 10.95 21.71
C PHE A 1000 -29.70 11.60 20.53
N VAL A 1001 -28.97 12.27 19.64
CA VAL A 1001 -29.55 12.94 18.47
C VAL A 1001 -28.88 12.44 17.20
N PRO A 1002 -29.56 11.63 16.36
CA PRO A 1002 -29.00 11.13 15.11
C PRO A 1002 -28.59 12.26 14.15
N LYS A 1003 -27.48 12.07 13.42
CA LYS A 1003 -26.99 13.06 12.44
C LYS A 1003 -27.36 12.68 11.00
N THR A 1004 -27.65 13.69 10.18
CA THR A 1004 -27.78 13.54 8.73
C THR A 1004 -26.42 13.16 8.14
N GLY A 1005 -26.31 11.98 7.52
CA GLY A 1005 -25.04 11.46 6.98
C GLY A 1005 -24.34 10.41 7.87
N GLY A 1006 -24.96 9.99 8.99
CA GLY A 1006 -24.46 8.95 9.88
C GLY A 1006 -23.83 9.47 11.18
N GLY A 1007 -23.92 8.66 12.24
CA GLY A 1007 -23.44 8.99 13.59
C GLY A 1007 -24.49 9.66 14.49
N THR A 1008 -24.11 9.91 15.75
CA THR A 1008 -25.01 10.35 16.82
C THR A 1008 -24.37 11.46 17.66
N THR A 1009 -25.05 12.59 17.81
CA THR A 1009 -24.67 13.65 18.77
C THR A 1009 -25.12 13.24 20.17
N VAL A 1010 -24.24 13.37 21.16
CA VAL A 1010 -24.51 13.03 22.56
C VAL A 1010 -24.58 14.31 23.39
N LEU A 1011 -25.69 14.50 24.08
CA LEU A 1011 -25.98 15.65 24.93
C LEU A 1011 -26.26 15.17 26.37
N LEU A 1012 -26.03 16.05 27.33
CA LEU A 1012 -26.62 15.98 28.67
C LEU A 1012 -27.81 16.93 28.72
N ARG A 1013 -28.97 16.42 29.14
CA ARG A 1013 -30.15 17.23 29.46
C ARG A 1013 -30.24 17.36 30.96
N LEU A 1014 -30.12 18.59 31.45
CA LEU A 1014 -30.34 18.90 32.87
C LEU A 1014 -31.85 18.92 33.18
N PRO A 1015 -32.24 18.66 34.44
CA PRO A 1015 -33.63 18.79 34.87
C PRO A 1015 -34.12 20.24 34.73
N GLU A 1016 -35.40 20.42 34.41
CA GLU A 1016 -36.04 21.73 34.43
C GLU A 1016 -36.28 22.16 35.87
N VAL A 1017 -35.91 23.41 36.19
CA VAL A 1017 -36.03 23.97 37.54
C VAL A 1017 -37.10 25.06 37.59
N ALA A 1018 -37.95 25.02 38.61
CA ALA A 1018 -39.06 25.97 38.78
C ALA A 1018 -38.58 27.40 39.12
N ALA A 1019 -37.40 27.52 39.73
CA ALA A 1019 -36.73 28.79 40.02
C ALA A 1019 -35.31 28.75 39.45
N ALA A 1020 -34.78 29.91 39.06
CA ALA A 1020 -33.41 30.02 38.58
C ALA A 1020 -32.46 29.59 39.70
N GLY A 1021 -31.41 28.84 39.37
CA GLY A 1021 -30.57 28.20 40.37
C GLY A 1021 -29.21 27.78 39.82
N ARG A 1022 -28.34 27.32 40.72
CA ARG A 1022 -26.99 26.86 40.35
C ARG A 1022 -26.97 25.35 40.15
N ALA A 1023 -26.49 24.91 39.00
CA ALA A 1023 -26.29 23.51 38.65
C ALA A 1023 -24.79 23.17 38.63
N GLU A 1024 -24.41 22.06 39.24
CA GLU A 1024 -23.03 21.54 39.22
C GLU A 1024 -22.97 20.25 38.40
N VAL A 1025 -22.04 20.18 37.45
CA VAL A 1025 -21.82 19.00 36.61
C VAL A 1025 -20.34 18.68 36.59
N SER A 1026 -19.93 17.45 36.92
CA SER A 1026 -18.55 16.99 36.83
C SER A 1026 -18.47 15.79 35.90
N LEU A 1027 -17.75 15.96 34.79
CA LEU A 1027 -17.66 15.01 33.69
C LEU A 1027 -16.22 14.51 33.54
N SER A 1028 -15.99 13.23 33.85
CA SER A 1028 -14.72 12.55 33.59
C SER A 1028 -14.70 12.01 32.16
N THR A 1029 -13.61 12.26 31.44
CA THR A 1029 -13.43 11.90 30.02
C THR A 1029 -12.13 11.13 29.83
N TRP A 1030 -12.18 9.93 29.25
CA TRP A 1030 -10.99 9.16 28.86
C TRP A 1030 -10.96 8.90 27.37
N GLY A 1031 -9.78 9.01 26.76
CA GLY A 1031 -9.55 8.59 25.38
C GLY A 1031 -8.98 7.19 25.34
N LEU A 1032 -9.80 6.21 24.97
CA LEU A 1032 -9.32 4.84 24.82
C LEU A 1032 -8.54 4.69 23.51
N PRO A 1033 -7.30 4.18 23.55
CA PRO A 1033 -6.50 3.93 22.35
C PRO A 1033 -7.12 2.85 21.46
N ARG A 1034 -7.95 1.97 22.07
CA ARG A 1034 -8.76 0.96 21.39
C ARG A 1034 -10.12 0.81 22.07
N ASP A 1035 -11.18 0.61 21.29
CA ASP A 1035 -12.53 0.29 21.76
C ASP A 1035 -12.62 -1.17 22.24
N ASP A 1036 -12.04 -1.43 23.41
CA ASP A 1036 -11.87 -2.76 23.99
C ASP A 1036 -12.46 -2.82 25.41
N GLU A 1037 -13.22 -3.87 25.71
CA GLU A 1037 -13.94 -4.02 26.99
C GLU A 1037 -13.00 -4.27 28.18
N GLU A 1038 -11.83 -4.87 27.99
CA GLU A 1038 -10.85 -5.06 29.06
C GLU A 1038 -10.15 -3.73 29.40
N LEU A 1039 -9.86 -2.91 28.38
CA LEU A 1039 -9.40 -1.53 28.60
C LEU A 1039 -10.44 -0.71 29.36
N LEU A 1040 -11.73 -0.90 29.06
CA LEU A 1040 -12.83 -0.22 29.76
C LEU A 1040 -12.88 -0.59 31.25
N LYS A 1041 -12.68 -1.87 31.60
CA LYS A 1041 -12.61 -2.34 33.00
C LYS A 1041 -11.40 -1.79 33.76
N GLY A 1042 -10.31 -1.49 33.06
CA GLY A 1042 -9.08 -0.94 33.65
C GLY A 1042 -9.13 0.55 34.01
N LEU A 1043 -10.20 1.28 33.66
CA LEU A 1043 -10.36 2.70 33.98
C LEU A 1043 -10.76 2.89 35.46
N LYS A 1044 -9.97 3.68 36.20
CA LYS A 1044 -10.26 4.06 37.60
C LYS A 1044 -10.66 5.55 37.69
N VAL A 1045 -11.66 5.85 38.52
CA VAL A 1045 -12.02 7.23 38.89
C VAL A 1045 -11.42 7.54 40.26
N SER A 1046 -10.75 8.69 40.40
CA SER A 1046 -10.26 9.15 41.69
C SER A 1046 -11.45 9.54 42.58
N GLY A 1047 -11.81 8.70 43.57
CA GLY A 1047 -12.80 9.06 44.59
C GLY A 1047 -13.70 7.92 45.11
N GLY A 1048 -13.71 6.73 44.49
CA GLY A 1048 -14.33 5.54 45.07
C GLY A 1048 -13.26 4.70 45.78
N LYS A 1049 -13.54 4.27 47.02
CA LYS A 1049 -12.70 3.27 47.71
C LYS A 1049 -12.58 1.98 46.89
#